data_AF-A0A0K1EG20-F1
#
_entry.id   AF-A0A0K1EG20-F1
#
_cell.length_a   1.000
_cell.length_b   1.000
_cell.length_c   1.000
_cell.angle_alpha   90.00
_cell.angle_beta   90.00
_cell.angle_gamma   90.00
#
_symmetry.space_group_name_H-M   'P 1'
#
loop_
_entity.id
_entity.type
_entity.pdbx_description
1 polymer ?
#
loop_
_entity_poly.entity_id
_entity_poly.type
_entity_poly.pdbx_seq_one_letter_code
_entity_poly.pdbx_strand_id
1 'polypeptide(L)'
;MVPARPRATILGFGAWGPLGVEALQIAMCARAGRIEPRPTRFFDQRGHRISVSRSVALSDDLLGTARIAALGAHALREAAQGLEQRVPGLVHIEGMAPPPSNGAARATGNTPPGLPLIVAVSDRVSEEDDTLLASLGTLSAVKTDPARSTLIRSGHAGFAVALMRALALLEEGVAPAVLVGAIDTYYDEPFLLSLDRADRLNALDCRGGITPSEGAAFLALGWDTFASSALGWVRFVASDQAGPRPEEGEAMASLIELAAASTGPIGWLLSDVNAEPTRTAAWAAAEHRAAGALAAQARSEQWIEELGEVGAATGALLSTIACAYWDVGCAPRSSTLVALHGDGPERAVLVLEEIPRVPAQGVSRPSMTPAAAFAEAAFDGPDSSIPPPRRAPSVAPPPSSSTVQATPPFRASVGVPSLHRFAPASAGEAPDEDVRPQLRRLARDSLEDIAIFGDLWRQREEEPAALTATLEQQVLDNLDALVALVRRRPAPEAVKEINHCALEMSFPDRGRGFALALALGCIDDEEAARAAISAMRKAHPGTLPAWETGLRLASSPEIEAAAARLLRSERTPLVRVALEVLRARRAADMEIIIPLISHSEGRVRAAATRCLASIPDPDTVRPLLEARLTDPDDGVALAAAEGLIVLGVPSGIAWVRERLEHDLTTIGGMSREQRNTAARLVALAGSERDFQLLVDVVAFDTRAAEMLGWYGHPDGVDLLIDLLDQVHLAIASREPVRGSDLLINRALHRITGVTLEPDPVAWRSWYEENHSKLPRARLRFGALYTPSLSLEELSRENTPLRVRRDCALELLFHLGPAGRIEVDGWSMLLLEAISSLRASLASGEIRTAPAGTFPADAR
;
A
#
# COMPACT_ATOMS: atom_id res chain seq x y z
N MET A 1 13.12 20.05 -28.02
CA MET A 1 14.44 19.55 -27.60
C MET A 1 14.50 18.08 -27.93
N VAL A 2 15.47 17.63 -28.75
CA VAL A 2 15.73 16.21 -28.94
C VAL A 2 16.27 15.67 -27.62
N PRO A 3 15.69 14.62 -27.01
CA PRO A 3 16.20 14.10 -25.74
C PRO A 3 17.67 13.68 -25.95
N ALA A 4 18.55 14.09 -25.04
CA ALA A 4 19.95 13.68 -25.06
C ALA A 4 20.01 12.14 -25.12
N ARG A 5 20.92 11.58 -25.94
CA ARG A 5 21.11 10.14 -26.05
C ARG A 5 21.49 9.58 -24.67
N PRO A 6 20.94 8.42 -24.22
CA PRO A 6 21.37 7.80 -22.98
C PRO A 6 22.89 7.52 -23.00
N ARG A 7 23.55 7.63 -21.84
CA ARG A 7 25.00 7.36 -21.72
C ARG A 7 25.31 5.87 -21.66
N ALA A 8 24.41 5.08 -21.09
CA ALA A 8 24.44 3.62 -21.13
C ALA A 8 23.05 3.04 -20.86
N THR A 9 22.88 1.78 -21.23
CA THR A 9 21.71 0.96 -20.95
C THR A 9 21.97 0.04 -19.77
N ILE A 10 21.00 -0.04 -18.85
CA ILE A 10 20.99 -1.02 -17.75
C ILE A 10 20.40 -2.33 -18.29
N LEU A 11 21.17 -3.41 -18.18
CA LEU A 11 20.88 -4.74 -18.73
C LEU A 11 20.53 -5.77 -17.66
N GLY A 12 20.94 -5.51 -16.43
CA GLY A 12 20.73 -6.35 -15.27
C GLY A 12 21.13 -5.61 -14.01
N PHE A 13 20.60 -6.06 -12.88
CA PHE A 13 20.90 -5.51 -11.57
C PHE A 13 20.82 -6.62 -10.54
N GLY A 14 21.56 -6.49 -9.45
CA GLY A 14 21.56 -7.46 -8.38
C GLY A 14 22.06 -6.88 -7.07
N ALA A 15 21.60 -7.41 -5.94
CA ALA A 15 21.96 -6.89 -4.63
C ALA A 15 21.85 -7.94 -3.51
N TRP A 16 22.67 -7.78 -2.47
CA TRP A 16 22.63 -8.58 -1.24
C TRP A 16 22.83 -7.66 -0.03
N GLY A 17 21.96 -7.80 0.97
CA GLY A 17 22.18 -7.26 2.31
C GLY A 17 21.37 -8.00 3.40
N PRO A 18 21.15 -7.37 4.55
CA PRO A 18 20.34 -7.91 5.65
C PRO A 18 18.86 -8.14 5.26
N LEU A 19 18.35 -7.32 4.33
CA LEU A 19 16.94 -7.34 3.89
C LEU A 19 16.64 -8.34 2.78
N GLY A 20 17.65 -9.06 2.27
CA GLY A 20 17.47 -10.01 1.18
C GLY A 20 18.78 -10.35 0.50
N VAL A 21 18.75 -11.43 -0.27
CA VAL A 21 19.89 -11.88 -1.08
C VAL A 21 19.73 -11.54 -2.56
N GLU A 22 18.60 -10.92 -2.92
CA GLU A 22 18.30 -10.43 -4.27
C GLU A 22 17.83 -8.98 -4.24
N ALA A 23 17.99 -8.26 -5.35
CA ALA A 23 17.61 -6.85 -5.45
C ALA A 23 16.12 -6.62 -5.21
N LEU A 24 15.25 -7.51 -5.70
CA LEU A 24 13.81 -7.41 -5.46
C LEU A 24 13.48 -7.58 -3.97
N GLN A 25 14.15 -8.50 -3.28
CA GLN A 25 13.91 -8.76 -1.87
C GLN A 25 14.32 -7.55 -1.03
N ILE A 26 15.50 -6.99 -1.29
CA ILE A 26 15.96 -5.78 -0.61
C ILE A 26 14.98 -4.63 -0.83
N ALA A 27 14.58 -4.38 -2.08
CA ALA A 27 13.68 -3.29 -2.42
C ALA A 27 12.32 -3.43 -1.72
N MET A 28 11.70 -4.61 -1.76
CA MET A 28 10.38 -4.81 -1.15
C MET A 28 10.43 -4.88 0.38
N CYS A 29 11.47 -5.48 0.97
CA CYS A 29 11.65 -5.46 2.42
C CYS A 29 11.96 -4.05 2.95
N ALA A 30 12.79 -3.26 2.25
CA ALA A 30 13.00 -1.86 2.60
C ALA A 30 11.69 -1.07 2.53
N ARG A 31 10.91 -1.26 1.45
CA ARG A 31 9.57 -0.66 1.31
C ARG A 31 8.62 -1.02 2.45
N ALA A 32 8.71 -2.23 2.97
CA ALA A 32 7.95 -2.69 4.12
C ALA A 32 8.45 -2.14 5.48
N GLY A 33 9.41 -1.21 5.50
CA GLY A 33 9.97 -0.62 6.72
C GLY A 33 10.84 -1.59 7.52
N ARG A 34 11.42 -2.60 6.87
CA ARG A 34 12.23 -3.61 7.56
C ARG A 34 13.62 -3.05 7.86
N ILE A 35 14.01 -3.14 9.13
CA ILE A 35 15.41 -3.08 9.56
C ILE A 35 15.54 -3.91 10.83
N GLU A 36 16.68 -4.59 11.01
CA GLU A 36 16.91 -5.32 12.25
C GLU A 36 18.39 -5.37 12.63
N PRO A 37 18.85 -4.36 13.38
CA PRO A 37 20.18 -4.37 13.95
C PRO A 37 20.29 -5.51 14.97
N ARG A 38 21.31 -6.35 14.81
CA ARG A 38 21.55 -7.47 15.74
C ARG A 38 22.79 -7.21 16.57
N PRO A 39 22.78 -7.54 17.89
CA PRO A 39 23.95 -7.44 18.72
C PRO A 39 25.15 -8.19 18.12
N THR A 40 26.29 -7.55 18.10
CA THR A 40 27.57 -8.15 17.70
C THR A 40 28.32 -8.72 18.90
N ARG A 41 29.51 -9.27 18.65
CA ARG A 41 30.47 -9.64 19.72
C ARG A 41 31.28 -8.47 20.25
N PHE A 42 31.16 -7.28 19.63
CA PHE A 42 31.90 -6.09 19.98
C PHE A 42 31.12 -5.28 21.02
N PHE A 43 31.86 -4.65 21.93
CA PHE A 43 31.29 -3.86 23.02
C PHE A 43 31.63 -2.38 22.82
N ASP A 44 30.65 -1.52 23.10
CA ASP A 44 30.85 -0.07 23.15
C ASP A 44 31.60 0.36 24.42
N GLN A 45 31.96 1.64 24.50
CA GLN A 45 32.63 2.26 25.65
C GLN A 45 31.81 2.20 26.96
N ARG A 46 30.52 1.84 26.87
CA ARG A 46 29.57 1.71 28.00
C ARG A 46 29.38 0.25 28.43
N GLY A 47 29.98 -0.71 27.71
CA GLY A 47 29.88 -2.14 27.99
C GLY A 47 28.64 -2.82 27.40
N HIS A 48 27.89 -2.17 26.52
CA HIS A 48 26.80 -2.79 25.77
C HIS A 48 27.30 -3.35 24.43
N ARG A 49 26.59 -4.33 23.89
CA ARG A 49 26.92 -4.87 22.56
C ARG A 49 26.50 -3.88 21.46
N ILE A 50 27.44 -3.52 20.60
CA ILE A 50 27.15 -2.73 19.40
C ILE A 50 26.27 -3.57 18.47
N SER A 51 25.20 -2.98 17.94
CA SER A 51 24.29 -3.66 17.02
C SER A 51 24.56 -3.25 15.56
N VAL A 52 24.53 -4.23 14.66
CA VAL A 52 24.75 -4.02 13.22
C VAL A 52 23.67 -4.78 12.45
N SER A 53 23.06 -4.12 11.47
CA SER A 53 22.19 -4.76 10.49
C SER A 53 23.05 -5.56 9.52
N ARG A 54 23.06 -6.89 9.66
CA ARG A 54 23.97 -7.77 8.90
C ARG A 54 23.25 -8.99 8.36
N SER A 55 23.69 -9.51 7.22
CA SER A 55 23.17 -10.74 6.63
C SER A 55 23.36 -11.91 7.59
N VAL A 56 22.31 -12.73 7.75
CA VAL A 56 22.32 -13.94 8.59
C VAL A 56 22.94 -15.12 7.83
N ALA A 57 22.92 -15.05 6.50
CA ALA A 57 23.50 -16.08 5.64
C ALA A 57 25.04 -16.12 5.67
N LEU A 58 25.68 -15.06 6.16
CA LEU A 58 27.13 -14.99 6.34
C LEU A 58 27.51 -15.21 7.80
N SER A 59 28.48 -16.09 8.04
CA SER A 59 29.04 -16.34 9.38
C SER A 59 29.56 -15.05 10.02
N ASP A 60 29.39 -14.93 11.33
CA ASP A 60 29.96 -13.88 12.18
C ASP A 60 31.49 -13.96 12.28
N ASP A 61 32.07 -15.12 11.95
CA ASP A 61 33.52 -15.30 11.92
C ASP A 61 34.15 -14.83 10.59
N LEU A 62 33.32 -14.56 9.58
CA LEU A 62 33.75 -14.00 8.31
C LEU A 62 33.89 -12.48 8.45
N LEU A 63 35.13 -11.98 8.43
CA LEU A 63 35.48 -10.56 8.62
C LEU A 63 36.27 -10.00 7.42
N GLY A 64 36.37 -8.67 7.36
CA GLY A 64 37.23 -7.96 6.40
C GLY A 64 36.90 -8.30 4.94
N THR A 65 37.94 -8.44 4.12
CA THR A 65 37.79 -8.68 2.68
C THR A 65 37.06 -9.97 2.34
N ALA A 66 37.22 -11.03 3.14
CA ALA A 66 36.52 -12.28 2.91
C ALA A 66 34.99 -12.10 3.03
N ARG A 67 34.55 -11.25 3.97
CA ARG A 67 33.13 -10.87 4.10
C ARG A 67 32.66 -10.02 2.93
N ILE A 68 33.46 -9.04 2.50
CA ILE A 68 33.17 -8.19 1.35
C ILE A 68 33.04 -9.01 0.06
N ALA A 69 33.98 -9.93 -0.18
CA ALA A 69 33.95 -10.81 -1.34
C ALA A 69 32.71 -11.72 -1.34
N ALA A 70 32.36 -12.32 -0.20
CA ALA A 70 31.17 -13.15 -0.06
C ALA A 70 29.87 -12.36 -0.29
N LEU A 71 29.76 -11.17 0.31
CA LEU A 71 28.60 -10.28 0.15
C LEU A 71 28.45 -9.82 -1.32
N GLY A 72 29.55 -9.45 -1.95
CA GLY A 72 29.57 -9.01 -3.34
C GLY A 72 29.28 -10.10 -4.37
N ALA A 73 29.68 -11.34 -4.09
CA ALA A 73 29.64 -12.44 -5.06
C ALA A 73 28.24 -12.75 -5.58
N HIS A 74 27.23 -12.85 -4.70
CA HIS A 74 25.86 -13.16 -5.14
C HIS A 74 25.20 -11.99 -5.85
N ALA A 75 25.37 -10.77 -5.33
CA ALA A 75 24.86 -9.55 -5.97
C ALA A 75 25.43 -9.38 -7.39
N LEU A 76 26.73 -9.67 -7.56
CA LEU A 76 27.39 -9.67 -8.86
C LEU A 76 26.83 -10.75 -9.79
N ARG A 77 26.61 -11.97 -9.27
CA ARG A 77 26.03 -13.08 -10.02
C ARG A 77 24.61 -12.74 -10.50
N GLU A 78 23.76 -12.22 -9.63
CA GLU A 78 22.39 -11.79 -9.97
C GLU A 78 22.40 -10.73 -11.09
N ALA A 79 23.25 -9.70 -10.98
CA ALA A 79 23.36 -8.69 -12.03
C ALA A 79 23.85 -9.27 -13.37
N ALA A 80 24.75 -10.26 -13.33
CA ALA A 80 25.29 -10.93 -14.51
C ALA A 80 24.32 -11.95 -15.14
N GLN A 81 23.35 -12.49 -14.40
CA GLN A 81 22.35 -13.44 -14.94
C GLN A 81 21.56 -12.84 -16.11
N GLY A 82 21.24 -11.54 -16.05
CA GLY A 82 20.60 -10.83 -17.17
C GLY A 82 21.46 -10.81 -18.44
N LEU A 83 22.79 -10.86 -18.31
CA LEU A 83 23.72 -10.92 -19.43
C LEU A 83 23.98 -12.34 -19.93
N GLU A 84 23.86 -13.38 -19.10
CA GLU A 84 24.17 -14.77 -19.44
C GLU A 84 23.37 -15.28 -20.65
N GLN A 85 22.09 -14.93 -20.75
CA GLN A 85 21.26 -15.30 -21.90
C GLN A 85 21.80 -14.77 -23.25
N ARG A 86 22.66 -13.74 -23.21
CA ARG A 86 23.11 -12.96 -24.37
C ARG A 86 24.62 -13.11 -24.61
N VAL A 87 25.38 -13.37 -23.56
CA VAL A 87 26.80 -13.75 -23.61
C VAL A 87 26.93 -15.13 -22.94
N PRO A 88 26.54 -16.22 -23.62
CA PRO A 88 26.52 -17.55 -23.01
C PRO A 88 27.91 -17.97 -22.52
N GLY A 89 27.98 -18.41 -21.27
CA GLY A 89 29.21 -18.76 -20.56
C GLY A 89 29.88 -17.58 -19.86
N LEU A 90 29.19 -16.45 -19.63
CA LEU A 90 29.67 -15.38 -18.76
C LEU A 90 29.61 -15.79 -17.28
N VAL A 91 28.55 -16.51 -16.90
CA VAL A 91 28.32 -17.11 -15.58
C VAL A 91 28.53 -18.62 -15.69
N HIS A 92 29.41 -19.17 -14.85
CA HIS A 92 29.65 -20.61 -14.78
C HIS A 92 28.91 -21.20 -13.57
N ILE A 93 27.88 -22.01 -13.82
CA ILE A 93 27.19 -22.75 -12.76
C ILE A 93 27.72 -24.18 -12.76
N GLU A 94 28.43 -24.58 -11.70
CA GLU A 94 28.86 -25.98 -11.54
C GLU A 94 27.63 -26.90 -11.47
N GLY A 95 27.57 -27.90 -12.37
CA GLY A 95 26.52 -28.93 -12.37
C GLY A 95 25.40 -28.75 -13.40
N MET A 96 25.35 -27.64 -14.15
CA MET A 96 24.34 -27.43 -15.20
C MET A 96 24.89 -27.91 -16.56
N ALA A 97 24.25 -28.92 -17.16
CA ALA A 97 24.58 -29.35 -18.52
C ALA A 97 24.33 -28.19 -19.51
N PRO A 98 25.22 -27.96 -20.50
CA PRO A 98 25.02 -26.90 -21.48
C PRO A 98 23.66 -27.08 -22.18
N PRO A 99 22.92 -25.99 -22.46
CA PRO A 99 21.60 -26.10 -23.08
C PRO A 99 21.69 -26.85 -24.41
N PRO A 100 20.68 -27.67 -24.77
CA PRO A 100 20.67 -28.36 -26.04
C PRO A 100 20.71 -27.33 -27.16
N SER A 101 21.79 -27.35 -27.93
CA SER A 101 21.99 -26.47 -29.08
C SER A 101 20.97 -26.82 -30.16
N ASN A 102 19.88 -26.05 -30.20
CA ASN A 102 18.97 -26.08 -31.35
C ASN A 102 19.67 -25.46 -32.56
N GLY A 103 20.29 -26.32 -33.38
CA GLY A 103 20.57 -26.04 -34.79
C GLY A 103 21.78 -25.14 -35.08
N ALA A 104 22.89 -25.79 -35.46
CA ALA A 104 23.91 -25.27 -36.37
C ALA A 104 24.59 -23.93 -36.02
N ALA A 105 25.13 -23.79 -34.80
CA ALA A 105 26.31 -22.96 -34.58
C ALA A 105 27.52 -23.86 -34.39
N ARG A 106 28.46 -23.82 -35.33
CA ARG A 106 29.74 -24.54 -35.26
C ARG A 106 30.43 -24.25 -33.92
N ALA A 107 30.81 -25.31 -33.22
CA ALA A 107 31.76 -25.27 -32.12
C ALA A 107 33.11 -24.72 -32.61
N THR A 108 33.31 -23.41 -32.51
CA THR A 108 34.64 -22.81 -32.35
C THR A 108 34.83 -22.62 -30.85
N GLY A 109 35.86 -23.22 -30.27
CA GLY A 109 36.18 -23.17 -28.84
C GLY A 109 36.62 -21.80 -28.32
N ASN A 110 35.82 -20.77 -28.56
CA ASN A 110 36.07 -19.41 -28.11
C ASN A 110 35.17 -19.13 -26.89
N THR A 111 35.70 -19.43 -25.72
CA THR A 111 35.14 -18.98 -24.45
C THR A 111 34.93 -17.45 -24.52
N PRO A 112 33.76 -16.89 -24.15
CA PRO A 112 33.57 -15.45 -24.19
C PRO A 112 34.61 -14.76 -23.28
N PRO A 113 35.17 -13.62 -23.72
CA PRO A 113 36.09 -12.84 -22.88
C PRO A 113 35.36 -12.37 -21.63
N GLY A 114 36.08 -12.30 -20.50
CA GLY A 114 35.55 -11.74 -19.27
C GLY A 114 35.15 -10.27 -19.44
N LEU A 115 34.26 -9.78 -18.58
CA LEU A 115 33.83 -8.38 -18.60
C LEU A 115 34.65 -7.53 -17.63
N PRO A 116 34.93 -6.25 -17.94
CA PRO A 116 35.48 -5.33 -16.96
C PRO A 116 34.57 -5.22 -15.73
N LEU A 117 35.15 -5.31 -14.54
CA LEU A 117 34.47 -5.18 -13.26
C LEU A 117 34.99 -3.94 -12.51
N ILE A 118 34.13 -2.94 -12.30
CA ILE A 118 34.46 -1.72 -11.57
C ILE A 118 33.69 -1.73 -10.24
N VAL A 119 34.39 -1.76 -9.11
CA VAL A 119 33.75 -1.90 -7.79
C VAL A 119 34.16 -0.77 -6.86
N ALA A 120 33.19 -0.05 -6.31
CA ALA A 120 33.45 0.86 -5.21
C ALA A 120 33.45 0.09 -3.87
N VAL A 121 34.45 0.36 -3.04
CA VAL A 121 34.60 -0.22 -1.71
C VAL A 121 34.99 0.86 -0.71
N SER A 122 34.87 0.54 0.57
CA SER A 122 35.36 1.43 1.62
C SER A 122 36.88 1.60 1.56
N ASP A 123 37.35 2.79 1.93
CA ASP A 123 38.77 3.09 2.14
C ASP A 123 39.41 2.23 3.25
N ARG A 124 38.56 1.58 4.07
CA ARG A 124 38.98 0.62 5.11
C ARG A 124 39.52 -0.70 4.54
N VAL A 125 39.26 -1.01 3.28
CA VAL A 125 39.72 -2.24 2.64
C VAL A 125 41.19 -2.09 2.26
N SER A 126 42.05 -2.72 3.06
CA SER A 126 43.52 -2.63 2.96
C SER A 126 44.19 -3.72 2.13
N GLU A 127 43.43 -4.69 1.60
CA GLU A 127 43.97 -5.78 0.79
C GLU A 127 44.35 -5.31 -0.62
N GLU A 128 45.26 -6.05 -1.26
CA GLU A 128 45.67 -5.79 -2.63
C GLU A 128 44.46 -5.89 -3.58
N ASP A 129 44.25 -4.85 -4.40
CA ASP A 129 43.07 -4.71 -5.26
C ASP A 129 42.81 -5.95 -6.14
N ASP A 130 43.89 -6.55 -6.67
CA ASP A 130 43.84 -7.74 -7.51
C ASP A 130 43.26 -8.96 -6.77
N THR A 131 43.53 -9.09 -5.47
CA THR A 131 43.10 -10.25 -4.67
C THR A 131 41.59 -10.21 -4.42
N LEU A 132 41.04 -9.04 -4.08
CA LEU A 132 39.59 -8.89 -3.90
C LEU A 132 38.84 -9.07 -5.21
N LEU A 133 39.30 -8.48 -6.31
CA LEU A 133 38.68 -8.64 -7.63
C LEU A 133 38.71 -10.10 -8.11
N ALA A 134 39.83 -10.81 -7.89
CA ALA A 134 39.94 -12.24 -8.20
C ALA A 134 39.00 -13.09 -7.34
N SER A 135 38.89 -12.76 -6.04
CA SER A 135 37.97 -13.43 -5.11
C SER A 135 36.51 -13.24 -5.51
N LEU A 136 36.12 -12.02 -5.90
CA LEU A 136 34.77 -11.72 -6.40
C LEU A 136 34.45 -12.50 -7.67
N GLY A 137 35.35 -12.53 -8.65
CA GLY A 137 35.16 -13.30 -9.89
C GLY A 137 35.02 -14.81 -9.61
N THR A 138 35.83 -15.34 -8.70
CA THR A 138 35.81 -16.76 -8.33
C THR A 138 34.53 -17.14 -7.59
N LEU A 139 34.17 -16.42 -6.51
CA LEU A 139 32.99 -16.74 -5.69
C LEU A 139 31.67 -16.49 -6.42
N SER A 140 31.61 -15.43 -7.25
CA SER A 140 30.42 -15.15 -8.08
C SER A 140 30.27 -16.13 -9.24
N ALA A 141 31.35 -16.82 -9.62
CA ALA A 141 31.49 -17.58 -10.85
C ALA A 141 31.22 -16.78 -12.13
N VAL A 142 31.42 -15.46 -12.06
CA VAL A 142 31.31 -14.53 -13.20
C VAL A 142 32.69 -14.31 -13.81
N LYS A 143 32.81 -14.48 -15.12
CA LYS A 143 34.06 -14.18 -15.84
C LYS A 143 34.32 -12.69 -15.88
N THR A 144 35.34 -12.26 -15.17
CA THR A 144 35.85 -10.88 -15.19
C THR A 144 37.09 -10.77 -16.06
N ASP A 145 37.38 -9.56 -16.54
CA ASP A 145 38.65 -9.21 -17.18
C ASP A 145 39.55 -8.50 -16.17
N PRO A 146 40.55 -9.19 -15.58
CA PRO A 146 41.39 -8.61 -14.54
C PRO A 146 42.15 -7.35 -15.00
N ALA A 147 42.59 -7.30 -16.27
CA ALA A 147 43.39 -6.20 -16.79
C ALA A 147 42.60 -4.89 -16.91
N ARG A 148 41.26 -4.97 -16.92
CA ARG A 148 40.34 -3.83 -17.06
C ARG A 148 39.41 -3.68 -15.86
N SER A 149 39.59 -4.49 -14.83
CA SER A 149 38.84 -4.40 -13.58
C SER A 149 39.59 -3.54 -12.58
N THR A 150 38.86 -2.73 -11.79
CA THR A 150 39.48 -1.77 -10.86
C THR A 150 38.61 -1.56 -9.64
N LEU A 151 39.24 -1.30 -8.49
CA LEU A 151 38.57 -0.83 -7.29
C LEU A 151 38.57 0.69 -7.18
N ILE A 152 37.51 1.25 -6.61
CA ILE A 152 37.33 2.68 -6.35
C ILE A 152 37.11 2.89 -4.84
N ARG A 153 37.82 3.85 -4.26
CA ARG A 153 37.80 4.19 -2.82
C ARG A 153 37.49 5.68 -2.68
N SER A 154 36.22 5.99 -2.44
CA SER A 154 35.70 7.38 -2.43
C SER A 154 34.43 7.48 -1.58
N GLY A 155 34.34 6.69 -0.51
CA GLY A 155 33.18 6.65 0.40
C GLY A 155 31.84 6.46 -0.33
N HIS A 156 30.80 7.14 0.15
CA HIS A 156 29.44 7.10 -0.42
C HIS A 156 29.37 7.53 -1.89
N ALA A 157 30.23 8.46 -2.33
CA ALA A 157 30.29 8.90 -3.72
C ALA A 157 30.99 7.87 -4.65
N GLY A 158 31.62 6.83 -4.09
CA GLY A 158 32.42 5.86 -4.83
C GLY A 158 31.67 5.15 -5.94
N PHE A 159 30.38 4.83 -5.75
CA PHE A 159 29.59 4.20 -6.81
C PHE A 159 29.42 5.11 -8.04
N ALA A 160 29.21 6.42 -7.85
CA ALA A 160 29.11 7.35 -8.97
C ALA A 160 30.44 7.49 -9.73
N VAL A 161 31.57 7.46 -8.99
CA VAL A 161 32.91 7.46 -9.59
C VAL A 161 33.17 6.16 -10.36
N ALA A 162 32.80 5.00 -9.80
CA ALA A 162 32.84 3.71 -10.48
C ALA A 162 31.98 3.71 -11.76
N LEU A 163 30.79 4.32 -11.70
CA LEU A 163 29.90 4.47 -12.84
C LEU A 163 30.51 5.36 -13.93
N MET A 164 31.11 6.50 -13.59
CA MET A 164 31.83 7.33 -14.56
C MET A 164 32.95 6.57 -15.27
N ARG A 165 33.70 5.72 -14.54
CA ARG A 165 34.75 4.89 -15.14
C ARG A 165 34.17 3.81 -16.06
N ALA A 166 33.07 3.17 -15.66
CA ALA A 166 32.37 2.19 -16.49
C ALA A 166 31.84 2.82 -17.78
N LEU A 167 31.24 4.02 -17.70
CA LEU A 167 30.79 4.79 -18.86
C LEU A 167 31.94 5.14 -19.80
N ALA A 168 33.10 5.55 -19.28
CA ALA A 168 34.28 5.82 -20.11
C ALA A 168 34.73 4.58 -20.90
N LEU A 169 34.80 3.40 -20.26
CA LEU A 169 35.16 2.15 -20.94
C LEU A 169 34.16 1.78 -22.06
N LEU A 170 32.87 2.05 -21.82
CA LEU A 170 31.82 1.87 -22.81
C LEU A 170 31.98 2.89 -23.95
N GLU A 171 32.12 4.17 -23.66
CA GLU A 171 32.25 5.27 -24.64
C GLU A 171 33.51 5.14 -25.52
N GLU A 172 34.62 4.66 -24.95
CA GLU A 172 35.86 4.35 -25.67
C GLU A 172 35.76 3.07 -26.53
N GLY A 173 34.66 2.31 -26.43
CA GLY A 173 34.46 1.06 -27.17
C GLY A 173 35.36 -0.08 -26.72
N VAL A 174 35.92 0.00 -25.50
CA VAL A 174 36.88 -0.98 -24.96
C VAL A 174 36.20 -2.31 -24.65
N ALA A 175 34.93 -2.27 -24.20
CA ALA A 175 34.11 -3.46 -23.97
C ALA A 175 32.66 -3.21 -24.40
N PRO A 176 31.92 -4.24 -24.87
CA PRO A 176 30.52 -4.10 -25.25
C PRO A 176 29.57 -3.99 -24.04
N ALA A 177 30.02 -4.47 -22.88
CA ALA A 177 29.33 -4.42 -21.60
C ALA A 177 30.33 -4.30 -20.45
N VAL A 178 29.90 -3.74 -19.33
CA VAL A 178 30.70 -3.55 -18.11
C VAL A 178 29.85 -3.88 -16.89
N LEU A 179 30.45 -4.52 -15.89
CA LEU A 179 29.85 -4.73 -14.58
C LEU A 179 30.35 -3.63 -13.65
N VAL A 180 29.43 -2.91 -13.01
CA VAL A 180 29.75 -1.85 -12.07
C VAL A 180 28.94 -2.02 -10.79
N GLY A 181 29.57 -1.84 -9.64
CA GLY A 181 28.87 -2.00 -8.37
C GLY A 181 29.60 -1.38 -7.20
N ALA A 182 29.06 -1.63 -6.02
CA ALA A 182 29.67 -1.21 -4.77
C ALA A 182 29.37 -2.20 -3.64
N ILE A 183 30.32 -2.33 -2.70
CA ILE A 183 30.23 -3.22 -1.55
C ILE A 183 30.79 -2.53 -0.32
N ASP A 184 30.09 -2.64 0.82
CA ASP A 184 30.62 -2.22 2.11
C ASP A 184 30.04 -3.05 3.25
N THR A 185 30.78 -3.11 4.37
CA THR A 185 30.31 -3.66 5.63
C THR A 185 30.88 -2.85 6.79
N TYR A 186 30.01 -2.48 7.73
CA TYR A 186 30.40 -1.85 8.98
C TYR A 186 30.72 -2.91 10.06
N TYR A 187 30.64 -4.21 9.75
CA TYR A 187 31.00 -5.29 10.66
C TYR A 187 32.52 -5.45 10.79
N ASP A 188 33.15 -4.39 11.31
CA ASP A 188 34.59 -4.21 11.51
C ASP A 188 34.82 -3.55 12.88
N GLU A 189 35.47 -4.27 13.80
CA GLU A 189 35.62 -3.86 15.20
C GLU A 189 36.37 -2.54 15.37
N PRO A 190 37.62 -2.37 14.86
CA PRO A 190 38.31 -1.09 14.90
C PRO A 190 37.45 0.09 14.44
N PHE A 191 36.67 -0.11 13.38
CA PHE A 191 35.86 0.96 12.81
C PHE A 191 34.63 1.27 13.67
N LEU A 192 33.88 0.26 14.12
CA LEU A 192 32.75 0.45 15.04
C LEU A 192 33.20 1.14 16.33
N LEU A 193 34.34 0.75 16.90
CA LEU A 193 34.91 1.42 18.07
C LEU A 193 35.33 2.87 17.78
N SER A 194 35.75 3.18 16.56
CA SER A 194 36.05 4.56 16.16
C SER A 194 34.79 5.44 16.08
N LEU A 195 33.69 4.87 15.58
CA LEU A 195 32.38 5.55 15.51
C LEU A 195 31.79 5.74 16.91
N ASP A 196 31.92 4.74 17.78
CA ASP A 196 31.48 4.81 19.18
C ASP A 196 32.24 5.90 19.96
N ARG A 197 33.57 5.95 19.84
CA ARG A 197 34.39 7.02 20.46
C ARG A 197 34.04 8.42 19.96
N ALA A 198 33.49 8.52 18.77
CA ALA A 198 33.03 9.77 18.18
C ALA A 198 31.55 10.08 18.48
N ASP A 199 30.87 9.26 19.30
CA ASP A 199 29.44 9.32 19.59
C ASP A 199 28.57 9.36 18.31
N ARG A 200 29.03 8.68 17.26
CA ARG A 200 28.32 8.60 15.96
C ARG A 200 27.39 7.40 15.86
N LEU A 201 27.46 6.43 16.77
CA LEU A 201 26.58 5.25 16.75
C LEU A 201 25.24 5.51 17.42
N ASN A 202 24.17 4.99 16.82
CA ASN A 202 22.88 4.92 17.49
C ASN A 202 22.95 3.90 18.64
N ALA A 203 22.68 4.35 19.87
CA ALA A 203 22.73 3.54 21.08
C ALA A 203 21.55 3.87 22.00
N LEU A 204 21.28 3.03 23.01
CA LEU A 204 20.15 3.21 23.93
C LEU A 204 20.13 4.60 24.60
N ASP A 205 21.30 5.15 24.87
CA ASP A 205 21.55 6.44 25.53
C ASP A 205 22.07 7.53 24.58
N CYS A 206 22.28 7.21 23.29
CA CYS A 206 22.74 8.14 22.26
C CYS A 206 21.82 8.04 21.04
N ARG A 207 20.87 8.98 20.91
CA ARG A 207 19.94 9.06 19.77
C ARG A 207 20.50 10.01 18.70
N GLY A 208 20.25 9.68 17.43
CA GLY A 208 20.69 10.49 16.28
C GLY A 208 22.05 10.09 15.72
N GLY A 209 22.59 8.94 16.13
CA GLY A 209 23.73 8.31 15.47
C GLY A 209 23.32 7.39 14.32
N ILE A 210 24.29 6.90 13.56
CA ILE A 210 24.09 5.95 12.48
C ILE A 210 23.72 4.57 13.01
N THR A 211 22.90 3.84 12.26
CA THR A 211 22.63 2.41 12.46
C THR A 211 23.53 1.64 11.50
N PRO A 212 24.64 1.03 11.95
CA PRO A 212 25.61 0.41 11.04
C PRO A 212 25.01 -0.79 10.31
N SER A 213 25.40 -0.96 9.05
CA SER A 213 24.89 -2.04 8.20
C SER A 213 25.93 -2.55 7.21
N GLU A 214 25.50 -3.40 6.29
CA GLU A 214 26.29 -3.89 5.17
C GLU A 214 25.43 -4.09 3.93
N GLY A 215 26.07 -4.04 2.76
CA GLY A 215 25.38 -4.35 1.52
C GLY A 215 26.32 -4.43 0.33
N ALA A 216 25.84 -5.08 -0.72
CA ALA A 216 26.44 -5.11 -2.03
C ALA A 216 25.36 -4.91 -3.09
N ALA A 217 25.69 -4.17 -4.15
CA ALA A 217 24.82 -4.01 -5.30
C ALA A 217 25.62 -3.80 -6.59
N PHE A 218 25.11 -4.33 -7.68
CA PHE A 218 25.74 -4.28 -9.00
C PHE A 218 24.72 -3.98 -10.10
N LEU A 219 25.18 -3.27 -11.12
CA LEU A 219 24.52 -3.05 -12.40
C LEU A 219 25.36 -3.66 -13.52
N ALA A 220 24.69 -4.30 -14.47
CA ALA A 220 25.23 -4.66 -15.76
C ALA A 220 24.89 -3.57 -16.78
N LEU A 221 25.90 -2.95 -17.39
CA LEU A 221 25.74 -1.86 -18.34
C LEU A 221 26.20 -2.25 -19.74
N GLY A 222 25.56 -1.70 -20.76
CA GLY A 222 26.00 -1.83 -22.17
C GLY A 222 25.40 -0.76 -23.08
N TRP A 223 25.62 -0.92 -24.39
CA TRP A 223 25.14 0.02 -25.44
C TRP A 223 23.91 -0.48 -26.19
N ASP A 224 23.43 0.35 -27.13
CA ASP A 224 22.26 0.13 -28.03
C ASP A 224 22.23 -1.23 -28.73
N THR A 225 23.37 -1.93 -28.87
CA THR A 225 23.41 -3.35 -29.31
C THR A 225 22.53 -4.27 -28.45
N PHE A 226 22.19 -3.83 -27.24
CA PHE A 226 21.33 -4.52 -26.29
C PHE A 226 20.00 -3.77 -26.03
N ALA A 227 19.61 -2.80 -26.88
CA ALA A 227 18.43 -1.96 -26.66
C ALA A 227 17.11 -2.73 -26.50
N SER A 228 16.98 -3.92 -27.11
CA SER A 228 15.81 -4.79 -26.98
C SER A 228 15.63 -5.41 -25.60
N SER A 229 16.62 -5.24 -24.72
CA SER A 229 16.81 -5.95 -23.46
C SER A 229 16.99 -5.01 -22.27
N ALA A 230 16.67 -3.76 -22.52
CA ALA A 230 17.03 -2.64 -21.72
C ALA A 230 16.00 -2.47 -20.59
N LEU A 231 16.47 -2.47 -19.34
CA LEU A 231 15.63 -2.30 -18.15
C LEU A 231 15.51 -0.82 -17.74
N GLY A 232 16.51 -0.02 -18.12
CA GLY A 232 16.63 1.39 -17.80
C GLY A 232 17.81 2.03 -18.52
N TRP A 233 17.98 3.32 -18.33
CA TRP A 233 19.09 4.11 -18.84
C TRP A 233 19.82 4.83 -17.72
N VAL A 234 21.13 4.97 -17.90
CA VAL A 234 21.93 5.96 -17.19
C VAL A 234 21.91 7.23 -18.03
N ARG A 235 21.28 8.28 -17.51
CA ARG A 235 21.09 9.56 -18.21
C ARG A 235 22.17 10.57 -17.89
N PHE A 236 22.59 10.60 -16.62
CA PHE A 236 23.53 11.58 -16.12
C PHE A 236 24.33 11.01 -14.96
N VAL A 237 25.57 11.43 -14.81
CA VAL A 237 26.39 11.20 -13.61
C VAL A 237 27.42 12.33 -13.51
N ALA A 238 27.57 12.88 -12.32
CA ALA A 238 28.59 13.88 -12.01
C ALA A 238 29.00 13.79 -10.55
N SER A 239 30.21 14.26 -10.26
CA SER A 239 30.73 14.43 -8.91
C SER A 239 31.39 15.79 -8.75
N ASP A 240 31.39 16.30 -7.53
CA ASP A 240 32.08 17.52 -7.13
C ASP A 240 32.62 17.38 -5.71
N GLN A 241 33.39 18.37 -5.26
CA GLN A 241 33.94 18.45 -3.90
C GLN A 241 33.25 19.58 -3.14
N ALA A 242 32.79 19.30 -1.94
CA ALA A 242 32.18 20.27 -1.05
C ALA A 242 33.22 21.33 -0.65
N GLY A 243 32.76 22.58 -0.59
CA GLY A 243 33.55 23.69 -0.07
C GLY A 243 33.79 23.59 1.44
N PRO A 244 34.41 24.62 2.06
CA PRO A 244 34.77 24.63 3.47
C PRO A 244 33.58 24.59 4.44
N ARG A 245 32.36 24.78 3.95
CA ARG A 245 31.10 24.75 4.69
C ARG A 245 30.11 23.75 4.07
N PRO A 246 30.36 22.44 4.20
CA PRO A 246 29.54 21.40 3.59
C PRO A 246 28.07 21.46 4.06
N GLU A 247 27.80 22.00 5.25
CA GLU A 247 26.47 22.22 5.81
C GLU A 247 25.61 23.22 5.01
N GLU A 248 26.21 24.05 4.16
CA GLU A 248 25.48 25.02 3.34
C GLU A 248 24.87 24.41 2.07
N GLY A 249 25.19 23.14 1.75
CA GLY A 249 24.56 22.37 0.67
C GLY A 249 24.89 22.81 -0.76
N GLU A 250 25.84 23.74 -0.96
CA GLU A 250 26.11 24.41 -2.24
C GLU A 250 26.53 23.46 -3.37
N ALA A 251 27.51 22.58 -3.11
CA ALA A 251 28.01 21.63 -4.11
C ALA A 251 26.92 20.64 -4.55
N MET A 252 26.11 20.14 -3.60
CA MET A 252 25.01 19.23 -3.91
C MET A 252 23.90 19.94 -4.70
N ALA A 253 23.52 21.16 -4.31
CA ALA A 253 22.54 21.95 -5.06
C ALA A 253 22.99 22.18 -6.52
N SER A 254 24.25 22.54 -6.72
CA SER A 254 24.84 22.75 -8.06
C SER A 254 24.80 21.48 -8.91
N LEU A 255 25.07 20.31 -8.30
CA LEU A 255 24.98 19.02 -8.98
C LEU A 255 23.52 18.66 -9.36
N ILE A 256 22.55 18.93 -8.49
CA ILE A 256 21.12 18.71 -8.78
C ILE A 256 20.66 19.62 -9.92
N GLU A 257 21.06 20.90 -9.90
CA GLU A 257 20.75 21.84 -10.98
C GLU A 257 21.37 21.42 -12.32
N LEU A 258 22.62 20.95 -12.30
CA LEU A 258 23.30 20.44 -13.50
C LEU A 258 22.62 19.18 -14.06
N ALA A 259 22.20 18.28 -13.18
CA ALA A 259 21.43 17.10 -13.56
C ALA A 259 20.09 17.52 -14.21
N ALA A 260 19.33 18.41 -13.56
CA ALA A 260 18.05 18.88 -14.08
C ALA A 260 18.17 19.65 -15.40
N ALA A 261 19.23 20.43 -15.58
CA ALA A 261 19.54 21.09 -16.85
C ALA A 261 19.80 20.08 -17.98
N SER A 262 20.34 18.90 -17.66
CA SER A 262 20.67 17.84 -18.62
C SER A 262 19.50 16.90 -18.91
N THR A 263 18.66 16.61 -17.91
CA THR A 263 17.62 15.57 -17.99
C THR A 263 16.19 16.09 -17.86
N GLY A 264 16.00 17.37 -17.57
CA GLY A 264 14.71 17.95 -17.18
C GLY A 264 14.46 17.88 -15.67
N PRO A 265 13.36 18.48 -15.18
CA PRO A 265 13.06 18.58 -13.75
C PRO A 265 12.99 17.21 -13.05
N ILE A 266 13.56 17.12 -11.86
CA ILE A 266 13.67 15.87 -11.10
C ILE A 266 12.39 15.61 -10.30
N GLY A 267 11.74 14.47 -10.55
CA GLY A 267 10.48 14.10 -9.91
C GLY A 267 10.61 13.09 -8.76
N TRP A 268 11.73 12.39 -8.65
CA TRP A 268 12.01 11.39 -7.62
C TRP A 268 13.48 11.47 -7.22
N LEU A 269 13.73 11.61 -5.91
CA LEU A 269 15.04 11.78 -5.31
C LEU A 269 15.25 10.66 -4.31
N LEU A 270 16.40 10.01 -4.43
CA LEU A 270 16.92 9.04 -3.48
C LEU A 270 18.21 9.63 -2.90
N SER A 271 18.33 9.68 -1.58
CA SER A 271 19.51 10.27 -0.92
C SER A 271 20.08 9.35 0.14
N ASP A 272 21.38 9.53 0.42
CA ASP A 272 22.10 8.86 1.50
C ASP A 272 22.05 9.61 2.84
N VAL A 273 21.04 10.46 3.02
CA VAL A 273 20.80 11.15 4.28
C VAL A 273 20.55 10.12 5.37
N ASN A 274 21.40 10.16 6.38
CA ASN A 274 21.34 9.31 7.56
C ASN A 274 20.89 10.17 8.76
N ALA A 275 20.84 9.58 9.96
CA ALA A 275 20.38 10.27 11.15
C ALA A 275 21.35 11.36 11.68
N GLU A 276 22.53 11.54 11.08
CA GLU A 276 23.52 12.50 11.58
C GLU A 276 23.08 13.95 11.32
N PRO A 277 23.08 14.83 12.34
CA PRO A 277 22.57 16.19 12.21
C PRO A 277 23.24 17.02 11.10
N THR A 278 24.54 16.83 10.90
CA THR A 278 25.31 17.54 9.86
C THR A 278 24.86 17.14 8.45
N ARG A 279 24.54 15.86 8.24
CA ARG A 279 24.07 15.35 6.95
C ARG A 279 22.64 15.82 6.65
N THR A 280 21.76 15.76 7.65
CA THR A 280 20.39 16.28 7.55
C THR A 280 20.37 17.78 7.25
N ALA A 281 21.21 18.58 7.92
CA ALA A 281 21.31 20.02 7.68
C ALA A 281 21.83 20.33 6.26
N ALA A 282 22.90 19.65 5.82
CA ALA A 282 23.47 19.83 4.49
C ALA A 282 22.46 19.49 3.38
N TRP A 283 21.70 18.40 3.54
CA TRP A 283 20.67 18.02 2.58
C TRP A 283 19.52 19.02 2.53
N ALA A 284 18.98 19.42 3.69
CA ALA A 284 17.91 20.41 3.74
C ALA A 284 18.30 21.73 3.07
N ALA A 285 19.55 22.17 3.24
CA ALA A 285 20.08 23.35 2.57
C ALA A 285 20.21 23.14 1.05
N ALA A 286 20.71 21.97 0.61
CA ALA A 286 20.84 21.63 -0.80
C ALA A 286 19.48 21.57 -1.51
N GLU A 287 18.50 20.88 -0.92
CA GLU A 287 17.14 20.74 -1.44
C GLU A 287 16.44 22.10 -1.56
N HIS A 288 16.58 22.96 -0.54
CA HIS A 288 16.01 24.30 -0.56
C HIS A 288 16.61 25.16 -1.68
N ARG A 289 17.93 25.11 -1.88
CA ARG A 289 18.61 25.86 -2.94
C ARG A 289 18.22 25.36 -4.33
N ALA A 290 18.17 24.04 -4.50
CA ALA A 290 17.84 23.39 -5.77
C ALA A 290 16.34 23.32 -6.06
N ALA A 291 15.47 23.97 -5.28
CA ALA A 291 14.02 23.87 -5.42
C ALA A 291 13.50 24.20 -6.83
N GLY A 292 14.20 25.09 -7.57
CA GLY A 292 13.87 25.41 -8.97
C GLY A 292 14.19 24.30 -9.98
N ALA A 293 15.06 23.35 -9.62
CA ALA A 293 15.42 22.18 -10.42
C ALA A 293 14.51 20.96 -10.15
N LEU A 294 13.73 21.01 -9.07
CA LEU A 294 12.81 19.94 -8.67
C LEU A 294 11.43 20.13 -9.31
N ALA A 295 10.75 19.03 -9.62
CA ALA A 295 9.36 19.08 -10.01
C ALA A 295 8.47 19.55 -8.85
N ALA A 296 7.33 20.22 -9.15
CA ALA A 296 6.41 20.73 -8.12
C ALA A 296 5.86 19.65 -7.17
N GLN A 297 5.85 18.39 -7.61
CA GLN A 297 5.49 17.21 -6.82
C GLN A 297 6.65 16.21 -6.80
N ALA A 298 7.88 16.72 -6.64
CA ALA A 298 9.06 15.90 -6.44
C ALA A 298 8.90 15.10 -5.15
N ARG A 299 9.32 13.84 -5.20
CA ARG A 299 9.27 12.94 -4.05
C ARG A 299 10.68 12.64 -3.61
N SER A 300 11.01 12.92 -2.35
CA SER A 300 12.27 12.51 -1.73
C SER A 300 12.04 11.27 -0.87
N GLU A 301 12.85 10.24 -1.03
CA GLU A 301 12.87 9.04 -0.20
C GLU A 301 14.27 8.83 0.39
N GLN A 302 14.31 8.46 1.67
CA GLN A 302 15.52 8.21 2.43
C GLN A 302 15.46 6.77 2.92
N TRP A 303 16.13 5.86 2.19
CA TRP A 303 16.09 4.43 2.49
C TRP A 303 17.17 4.00 3.49
N ILE A 304 17.98 4.94 3.99
CA ILE A 304 19.06 4.63 4.94
C ILE A 304 18.49 4.23 6.31
N GLU A 305 17.30 4.70 6.68
CA GLU A 305 16.66 4.27 7.93
C GLU A 305 16.28 2.78 7.90
N GLU A 306 15.91 2.25 6.73
CA GLU A 306 15.56 0.84 6.54
C GLU A 306 16.76 -0.04 6.18
N LEU A 307 17.65 0.43 5.30
CA LEU A 307 18.86 -0.31 4.92
C LEU A 307 19.91 -0.31 6.03
N GLY A 308 19.86 0.69 6.92
CA GLY A 308 20.99 1.10 7.73
C GLY A 308 22.10 1.77 6.91
N GLU A 309 23.15 2.20 7.58
CA GLU A 309 24.31 2.83 6.95
C GLU A 309 25.21 1.77 6.29
N VAL A 310 25.25 1.79 4.96
CA VAL A 310 25.99 0.83 4.12
C VAL A 310 27.12 1.49 3.32
N GLY A 311 27.54 2.71 3.70
CA GLY A 311 28.77 3.34 3.22
C GLY A 311 28.88 3.38 1.69
N ALA A 312 29.97 2.83 1.15
CA ALA A 312 30.24 2.84 -0.29
C ALA A 312 29.16 2.15 -1.12
N ALA A 313 28.42 1.18 -0.55
CA ALA A 313 27.36 0.44 -1.25
C ALA A 313 26.08 1.25 -1.46
N THR A 314 25.91 2.38 -0.76
CA THR A 314 24.66 3.16 -0.75
C THR A 314 24.16 3.51 -2.15
N GLY A 315 24.99 4.15 -2.97
CA GLY A 315 24.59 4.58 -4.31
C GLY A 315 24.19 3.43 -5.22
N ALA A 316 24.87 2.28 -5.10
CA ALA A 316 24.53 1.08 -5.85
C ALA A 316 23.19 0.51 -5.38
N LEU A 317 22.96 0.38 -4.07
CA LEU A 317 21.70 -0.14 -3.53
C LEU A 317 20.51 0.74 -3.94
N LEU A 318 20.60 2.06 -3.77
CA LEU A 318 19.54 2.99 -4.18
C LEU A 318 19.24 2.87 -5.69
N SER A 319 20.27 2.70 -6.51
CA SER A 319 20.12 2.47 -7.96
C SER A 319 19.41 1.15 -8.26
N THR A 320 19.75 0.07 -7.56
CA THR A 320 19.09 -1.24 -7.73
C THR A 320 17.66 -1.26 -7.23
N ILE A 321 17.35 -0.53 -6.14
CA ILE A 321 15.98 -0.35 -5.64
C ILE A 321 15.13 0.37 -6.69
N ALA A 322 15.66 1.42 -7.30
CA ALA A 322 14.97 2.11 -8.39
C ALA A 322 14.68 1.17 -9.58
N CYS A 323 15.68 0.38 -9.98
CA CYS A 323 15.52 -0.61 -11.04
C CYS A 323 14.48 -1.69 -10.67
N ALA A 324 14.49 -2.18 -9.44
CA ALA A 324 13.51 -3.16 -8.96
C ALA A 324 12.08 -2.59 -8.94
N TYR A 325 11.92 -1.32 -8.54
CA TYR A 325 10.63 -0.63 -8.55
C TYR A 325 10.07 -0.46 -9.96
N TRP A 326 10.91 -0.12 -10.94
CA TRP A 326 10.51 -0.13 -12.35
C TRP A 326 10.19 -1.53 -12.84
N ASP A 327 10.99 -2.53 -12.44
CA ASP A 327 10.79 -3.92 -12.87
C ASP A 327 9.36 -4.40 -12.54
N VAL A 328 8.89 -4.11 -11.32
CA VAL A 328 7.56 -4.49 -10.83
C VAL A 328 6.47 -3.42 -11.03
N GLY A 329 6.80 -2.28 -11.64
CA GLY A 329 5.84 -1.21 -11.96
C GLY A 329 5.30 -0.45 -10.73
N CYS A 330 6.05 -0.40 -9.63
CA CYS A 330 5.67 0.34 -8.42
C CYS A 330 6.48 1.64 -8.21
N ALA A 331 7.35 2.00 -9.15
CA ALA A 331 8.12 3.25 -9.06
C ALA A 331 7.20 4.48 -9.11
N PRO A 332 7.46 5.52 -8.28
CA PRO A 332 6.63 6.73 -8.27
C PRO A 332 6.80 7.59 -9.54
N ARG A 333 7.95 7.45 -10.21
CA ARG A 333 8.32 8.17 -11.43
C ARG A 333 9.18 7.28 -12.33
N SER A 334 9.16 7.56 -13.63
CA SER A 334 10.02 6.89 -14.61
C SER A 334 11.46 7.42 -14.62
N SER A 335 11.79 8.45 -13.83
CA SER A 335 13.15 8.99 -13.71
C SER A 335 13.45 9.31 -12.26
N THR A 336 14.67 9.01 -11.82
CA THR A 336 15.14 9.23 -10.44
C THR A 336 16.53 9.83 -10.41
N LEU A 337 16.79 10.69 -9.43
CA LEU A 337 18.11 11.17 -9.09
C LEU A 337 18.56 10.50 -7.79
N VAL A 338 19.75 9.90 -7.81
CA VAL A 338 20.43 9.43 -6.59
C VAL A 338 21.49 10.45 -6.20
N ALA A 339 21.40 10.99 -4.99
CA ALA A 339 22.30 11.98 -4.42
C ALA A 339 23.13 11.39 -3.27
N LEU A 340 24.45 11.59 -3.31
CA LEU A 340 25.41 10.94 -2.41
C LEU A 340 26.34 11.96 -1.76
N HIS A 341 26.40 11.93 -0.43
CA HIS A 341 27.27 12.70 0.46
C HIS A 341 28.34 11.78 1.04
N GLY A 342 29.57 11.89 0.53
CA GLY A 342 30.72 11.28 1.22
C GLY A 342 30.88 11.83 2.64
N ASP A 343 31.44 11.01 3.54
CA ASP A 343 31.97 11.47 4.83
C ASP A 343 33.05 12.55 4.65
N GLY A 344 33.76 12.54 3.51
CA GLY A 344 34.68 13.58 3.07
C GLY A 344 34.01 14.70 2.26
N PRO A 345 34.79 15.49 1.50
CA PRO A 345 34.25 16.54 0.66
C PRO A 345 33.44 16.00 -0.53
N GLU A 346 33.54 14.72 -0.89
CA GLU A 346 32.98 14.19 -2.13
C GLU A 346 31.45 14.28 -2.16
N ARG A 347 30.89 14.84 -3.24
CA ARG A 347 29.47 14.85 -3.56
C ARG A 347 29.26 14.25 -4.93
N ALA A 348 28.19 13.48 -5.11
CA ALA A 348 27.88 12.95 -6.42
C ALA A 348 26.37 12.83 -6.65
N VAL A 349 25.98 12.94 -7.91
CA VAL A 349 24.62 12.66 -8.37
C VAL A 349 24.66 11.78 -9.60
N LEU A 350 23.63 10.95 -9.75
CA LEU A 350 23.37 10.20 -10.98
C LEU A 350 21.87 10.19 -11.25
N VAL A 351 21.50 10.20 -12.54
CA VAL A 351 20.11 10.14 -12.99
C VAL A 351 19.90 8.87 -13.78
N LEU A 352 18.92 8.09 -13.34
CA LEU A 352 18.47 6.86 -13.97
C LEU A 352 17.06 7.05 -14.51
N GLU A 353 16.74 6.41 -15.63
CA GLU A 353 15.42 6.51 -16.26
C GLU A 353 14.92 5.13 -16.74
N GLU A 354 13.65 4.83 -16.48
CA GLU A 354 12.93 3.66 -16.98
C GLU A 354 12.78 3.73 -18.50
N ILE A 355 12.85 2.58 -19.14
CA ILE A 355 12.57 2.49 -20.57
C ILE A 355 11.07 2.31 -20.78
N PRO A 356 10.43 3.12 -21.65
CA PRO A 356 9.01 2.98 -21.93
C PRO A 356 8.67 1.55 -22.37
N ARG A 357 7.93 0.82 -21.54
CA ARG A 357 7.47 -0.53 -21.88
C ARG A 357 6.42 -0.42 -22.97
N VAL A 358 6.64 -1.09 -24.11
CA VAL A 358 5.55 -1.35 -25.06
C VAL A 358 4.56 -2.26 -24.33
N PRO A 359 3.29 -1.87 -24.13
CA PRO A 359 2.34 -2.71 -23.42
C PRO A 359 2.23 -4.07 -24.14
N ALA A 360 2.47 -5.16 -23.42
CA ALA A 360 2.34 -6.50 -23.95
C ALA A 360 0.90 -6.68 -24.48
N GLN A 361 0.77 -6.86 -25.79
CA GLN A 361 -0.49 -7.26 -26.40
C GLN A 361 -0.81 -8.67 -25.89
N GLY A 362 -1.83 -8.81 -25.02
CA GLY A 362 -2.40 -10.12 -24.70
C GLY A 362 -2.70 -10.40 -23.23
N VAL A 363 -3.57 -9.61 -22.60
CA VAL A 363 -4.71 -10.14 -21.82
C VAL A 363 -5.85 -9.15 -22.05
N SER A 364 -6.92 -9.60 -22.70
CA SER A 364 -8.10 -8.81 -22.98
C SER A 364 -8.68 -8.23 -21.67
N ARG A 365 -8.48 -6.94 -21.44
CA ARG A 365 -9.41 -6.14 -20.62
C ARG A 365 -10.73 -6.08 -21.41
N PRO A 366 -11.91 -6.29 -20.81
CA PRO A 366 -13.15 -5.89 -21.48
C PRO A 366 -13.03 -4.39 -21.79
N SER A 367 -13.22 -4.07 -23.06
CA SER A 367 -13.01 -2.75 -23.65
C SER A 367 -13.89 -1.69 -22.97
N MET A 368 -13.27 -0.68 -22.38
CA MET A 368 -13.83 0.67 -22.37
C MET A 368 -12.99 1.52 -23.31
N THR A 369 -13.62 1.91 -24.41
CA THR A 369 -13.07 2.80 -25.44
C THR A 369 -12.64 4.15 -24.85
N PRO A 370 -11.42 4.64 -25.12
CA PRO A 370 -11.00 5.98 -24.76
C PRO A 370 -11.48 6.98 -25.81
N ALA A 371 -12.29 7.96 -25.43
CA ALA A 371 -12.50 9.16 -26.24
C ALA A 371 -11.36 10.15 -25.95
N ALA A 372 -10.68 10.55 -27.02
CA ALA A 372 -9.44 11.28 -27.05
C ALA A 372 -9.60 12.81 -26.95
N ALA A 373 -8.48 13.44 -26.54
CA ALA A 373 -8.01 14.80 -26.82
C ALA A 373 -8.83 15.99 -26.29
N PHE A 374 -8.14 16.92 -25.60
CA PHE A 374 -8.12 18.40 -25.79
C PHE A 374 -7.35 18.96 -24.57
N ALA A 375 -6.09 19.37 -24.71
CA ALA A 375 -5.61 20.67 -25.19
C ALA A 375 -5.92 21.84 -24.24
N GLU A 376 -4.84 22.52 -23.87
CA GLU A 376 -4.75 23.73 -23.05
C GLU A 376 -5.80 24.79 -23.38
N ALA A 377 -6.38 25.38 -22.33
CA ALA A 377 -6.93 26.73 -22.40
C ALA A 377 -6.66 27.46 -21.08
N ALA A 378 -5.77 28.44 -21.17
CA ALA A 378 -5.56 29.46 -20.15
C ALA A 378 -6.87 30.21 -19.88
N PHE A 379 -7.15 30.50 -18.61
CA PHE A 379 -8.13 31.50 -18.23
C PHE A 379 -7.44 32.60 -17.42
N ASP A 380 -7.54 33.78 -17.99
CA ASP A 380 -6.96 35.04 -17.53
C ASP A 380 -8.03 35.81 -16.73
N GLY A 381 -7.59 36.41 -15.61
CA GLY A 381 -8.19 37.58 -14.94
C GLY A 381 -9.22 37.36 -13.81
N PRO A 382 -9.50 38.38 -12.97
CA PRO A 382 -8.66 39.52 -12.58
C PRO A 382 -8.63 39.78 -11.05
N ASP A 383 -7.74 40.71 -10.68
CA ASP A 383 -7.69 41.52 -9.45
C ASP A 383 -8.86 41.42 -8.45
N SER A 384 -8.55 41.08 -7.20
CA SER A 384 -9.17 41.77 -6.05
C SER A 384 -8.22 41.79 -4.86
N SER A 385 -7.79 43.00 -4.54
CA SER A 385 -6.96 43.42 -3.42
C SER A 385 -7.72 43.38 -2.09
N ILE A 386 -7.19 42.68 -1.09
CA ILE A 386 -7.57 42.88 0.33
C ILE A 386 -6.29 42.83 1.19
N PRO A 387 -5.98 43.87 1.99
CA PRO A 387 -4.75 43.97 2.77
C PRO A 387 -4.80 43.14 4.06
N PRO A 388 -3.65 42.72 4.63
CA PRO A 388 -3.61 41.92 5.85
C PRO A 388 -3.87 42.79 7.09
N PRO A 389 -4.66 42.32 8.08
CA PRO A 389 -4.76 43.00 9.36
C PRO A 389 -3.50 42.77 10.21
N ARG A 390 -3.14 43.83 10.94
CA ARG A 390 -1.94 43.98 11.77
C ARG A 390 -1.98 43.11 13.04
N ARG A 391 -0.78 42.66 13.44
CA ARG A 391 -0.44 41.96 14.69
C ARG A 391 -0.82 42.73 15.96
N ALA A 392 -1.25 42.00 16.98
CA ALA A 392 -1.04 42.31 18.40
C ALA A 392 -0.53 41.04 19.12
N PRO A 393 0.24 41.18 20.22
CA PRO A 393 1.20 40.19 20.69
C PRO A 393 0.54 39.13 21.59
N SER A 394 0.90 37.86 21.41
CA SER A 394 0.52 36.80 22.34
C SER A 394 1.76 36.03 22.82
N VAL A 395 1.78 35.89 24.14
CA VAL A 395 2.78 35.29 25.01
C VAL A 395 3.11 33.85 24.59
N ALA A 396 4.38 33.50 24.58
CA ALA A 396 4.88 32.18 24.22
C ALA A 396 4.40 31.10 25.23
N PRO A 397 3.75 30.01 24.77
CA PRO A 397 3.65 28.79 25.55
C PRO A 397 4.96 27.97 25.43
N PRO A 398 5.28 27.11 26.41
CA PRO A 398 6.51 26.31 26.42
C PRO A 398 6.52 25.30 25.26
N PRO A 399 7.70 24.86 24.80
CA PRO A 399 7.82 23.96 23.65
C PRO A 399 7.15 22.62 23.93
N SER A 400 6.05 22.36 23.24
CA SER A 400 5.41 21.05 23.16
C SER A 400 6.28 20.10 22.34
N SER A 401 6.36 18.87 22.82
CA SER A 401 6.91 17.66 22.19
C SER A 401 6.86 17.67 20.67
N SER A 402 8.03 17.44 20.07
CA SER A 402 8.28 16.91 18.72
C SER A 402 7.02 16.77 17.84
N THR A 403 6.77 17.78 17.02
CA THR A 403 5.91 17.66 15.85
C THR A 403 6.63 16.71 14.89
N VAL A 404 6.29 15.42 14.96
CA VAL A 404 6.52 14.50 13.86
C VAL A 404 5.76 15.09 12.68
N GLN A 405 6.46 15.72 11.75
CA GLN A 405 5.87 16.09 10.48
C GLN A 405 5.34 14.79 9.87
N ALA A 406 4.02 14.70 9.70
CA ALA A 406 3.41 13.62 8.99
C ALA A 406 3.96 13.64 7.56
N THR A 407 4.83 12.68 7.24
CA THR A 407 5.18 12.35 5.87
C THR A 407 3.86 12.13 5.12
N PRO A 408 3.58 12.86 4.03
CA PRO A 408 2.33 12.66 3.30
C PRO A 408 2.23 11.18 2.90
N PRO A 409 1.08 10.53 3.08
CA PRO A 409 0.94 9.11 2.79
C PRO A 409 1.31 8.85 1.34
N PHE A 410 2.16 7.84 1.16
CA PHE A 410 2.52 7.26 -0.12
C PHE A 410 1.26 7.03 -0.97
N ARG A 411 1.10 7.82 -2.04
CA ARG A 411 0.29 7.39 -3.18
C ARG A 411 1.23 6.57 -4.07
N ALA A 412 1.42 5.30 -3.73
CA ALA A 412 1.81 4.34 -4.75
C ALA A 412 0.77 4.41 -5.89
N SER A 413 1.08 3.74 -6.98
CA SER A 413 0.09 3.05 -7.80
C SER A 413 -0.70 2.01 -6.96
N VAL A 414 -1.29 2.46 -5.86
CA VAL A 414 -2.09 1.69 -4.90
C VAL A 414 -3.37 1.29 -5.67
N GLY A 415 -3.77 0.03 -5.58
CA GLY A 415 -5.04 -0.44 -6.16
C GLY A 415 -4.94 -1.49 -7.25
N VAL A 416 -3.75 -1.77 -7.78
CA VAL A 416 -3.50 -3.07 -8.40
C VAL A 416 -2.30 -3.63 -7.71
N PRO A 417 -2.46 -4.82 -7.12
CA PRO A 417 -1.37 -5.71 -6.91
C PRO A 417 -0.47 -5.79 -8.13
N SER A 418 0.51 -4.92 -8.40
CA SER A 418 1.30 -5.07 -9.63
C SER A 418 2.10 -6.38 -9.60
N LEU A 419 2.15 -6.98 -8.41
CA LEU A 419 2.59 -8.32 -8.09
C LEU A 419 1.47 -9.40 -8.19
N HIS A 420 0.18 -9.07 -8.11
CA HIS A 420 -0.94 -10.01 -7.86
C HIS A 420 -1.44 -10.94 -8.99
N ARG A 421 -0.59 -11.30 -9.93
CA ARG A 421 -0.74 -12.57 -10.68
C ARG A 421 0.58 -13.29 -10.68
N PHE A 422 0.82 -14.04 -9.61
CA PHE A 422 1.99 -14.89 -9.50
C PHE A 422 1.68 -16.28 -10.03
N ALA A 423 2.12 -16.55 -11.27
CA ALA A 423 2.50 -17.92 -11.59
C ALA A 423 3.80 -18.21 -10.82
N PRO A 424 3.87 -19.27 -10.00
CA PRO A 424 5.14 -19.70 -9.41
C PRO A 424 6.17 -19.98 -10.51
N ALA A 425 7.46 -19.84 -10.19
CA ALA A 425 8.51 -20.25 -11.12
C ALA A 425 8.32 -21.73 -11.50
N SER A 426 8.21 -22.02 -12.79
CA SER A 426 8.07 -23.38 -13.32
C SER A 426 9.36 -24.21 -13.15
N ALA A 427 10.49 -23.53 -12.96
CA ALA A 427 11.77 -24.07 -12.53
C ALA A 427 12.54 -22.95 -11.80
N GLY A 428 12.74 -23.09 -10.50
CA GLY A 428 13.64 -22.23 -9.71
C GLY A 428 14.70 -23.10 -9.05
N GLU A 429 15.95 -22.62 -9.01
CA GLU A 429 16.95 -23.19 -8.10
C GLU A 429 16.45 -22.98 -6.67
N ALA A 430 16.46 -24.04 -5.86
CA ALA A 430 16.24 -23.88 -4.44
C ALA A 430 17.32 -22.92 -3.90
N PRO A 431 16.98 -21.96 -3.02
CA PRO A 431 18.01 -21.12 -2.40
C PRO A 431 19.06 -22.01 -1.75
N ASP A 432 20.35 -21.63 -1.88
CA ASP A 432 21.47 -22.24 -1.16
C ASP A 432 21.06 -22.45 0.31
N GLU A 433 21.38 -23.61 0.89
CA GLU A 433 20.96 -23.94 2.26
C GLU A 433 21.34 -22.83 3.27
N ASP A 434 22.42 -22.11 2.98
CA ASP A 434 22.97 -21.03 3.80
C ASP A 434 22.07 -19.76 3.84
N VAL A 435 21.31 -19.45 2.78
CA VAL A 435 20.46 -18.24 2.75
C VAL A 435 19.04 -18.48 3.26
N ARG A 436 18.61 -19.75 3.32
CA ARG A 436 17.25 -20.14 3.73
C ARG A 436 16.81 -19.59 5.10
N PRO A 437 17.65 -19.58 6.16
CA PRO A 437 17.27 -19.04 7.45
C PRO A 437 16.93 -17.54 7.40
N GLN A 438 17.68 -16.76 6.63
CA GLN A 438 17.44 -15.32 6.46
C GLN A 438 16.08 -15.07 5.80
N LEU A 439 15.79 -15.76 4.68
CA LEU A 439 14.55 -15.59 3.94
C LEU A 439 13.32 -16.02 4.75
N ARG A 440 13.40 -17.14 5.48
CA ARG A 440 12.31 -17.62 6.34
C ARG A 440 11.96 -16.62 7.42
N ARG A 441 12.97 -16.00 8.03
CA ARG A 441 12.80 -15.01 9.07
C ARG A 441 12.11 -13.76 8.53
N LEU A 442 12.63 -13.19 7.44
CA LEU A 442 12.01 -12.02 6.80
C LEU A 442 10.55 -12.31 6.40
N ALA A 443 10.26 -13.51 5.87
CA ALA A 443 8.90 -13.90 5.48
C ALA A 443 7.97 -14.02 6.70
N ARG A 444 8.46 -14.58 7.81
CA ARG A 444 7.74 -14.62 9.08
C ARG A 444 7.41 -13.21 9.56
N ASP A 445 8.41 -12.33 9.61
CA ASP A 445 8.23 -10.97 10.10
C ASP A 445 7.22 -10.22 9.21
N SER A 446 7.30 -10.36 7.89
CA SER A 446 6.30 -9.87 6.91
C SER A 446 4.88 -10.35 7.24
N LEU A 447 4.72 -11.64 7.54
CA LEU A 447 3.42 -12.19 7.87
C LEU A 447 2.89 -11.68 9.23
N GLU A 448 3.75 -11.50 10.23
CA GLU A 448 3.39 -10.95 11.54
C GLU A 448 2.94 -9.49 11.44
N ASP A 449 3.60 -8.67 10.63
CA ASP A 449 3.19 -7.29 10.45
C ASP A 449 1.85 -7.18 9.69
N ILE A 450 1.64 -8.01 8.65
CA ILE A 450 0.31 -8.13 8.02
C ILE A 450 -0.75 -8.51 9.06
N ALA A 451 -0.41 -9.40 10.00
CA ALA A 451 -1.33 -9.80 11.05
C ALA A 451 -1.65 -8.65 12.02
N ILE A 452 -0.64 -7.89 12.45
CA ILE A 452 -0.78 -6.72 13.33
C ILE A 452 -1.64 -5.65 12.65
N PHE A 453 -1.29 -5.26 11.42
CA PHE A 453 -2.01 -4.23 10.68
C PHE A 453 -3.43 -4.67 10.29
N GLY A 454 -3.62 -5.95 9.97
CA GLY A 454 -4.94 -6.53 9.71
C GLY A 454 -5.89 -6.50 10.90
N ASP A 455 -5.39 -6.74 12.12
CA ASP A 455 -6.21 -6.61 13.32
C ASP A 455 -6.55 -5.14 13.63
N LEU A 456 -5.59 -4.22 13.46
CA LEU A 456 -5.80 -2.78 13.63
C LEU A 456 -6.83 -2.20 12.64
N TRP A 457 -6.80 -2.64 11.38
CA TRP A 457 -7.73 -2.19 10.35
C TRP A 457 -9.19 -2.43 10.74
N ARG A 458 -9.48 -3.56 11.41
CA ARG A 458 -10.84 -3.91 11.81
C ARG A 458 -11.39 -3.07 12.98
N GLN A 459 -10.52 -2.59 13.87
CA GLN A 459 -10.96 -2.10 15.19
C GLN A 459 -11.71 -0.77 15.16
N ARG A 460 -11.90 -0.12 14.00
CA ARG A 460 -12.26 1.30 13.98
C ARG A 460 -13.30 1.72 12.93
N GLU A 461 -14.56 1.34 13.14
CA GLU A 461 -15.70 1.87 12.35
C GLU A 461 -15.90 3.39 12.48
N GLU A 462 -15.42 3.96 13.59
CA GLU A 462 -15.51 5.38 13.93
C GLU A 462 -14.35 6.23 13.40
N GLU A 463 -13.32 5.63 12.78
CA GLU A 463 -12.09 6.36 12.49
C GLU A 463 -11.93 6.87 11.08
N PRO A 464 -11.14 7.97 10.92
CA PRO A 464 -10.86 8.57 9.62
C PRO A 464 -10.32 7.56 8.62
N ALA A 465 -10.79 7.67 7.39
CA ALA A 465 -10.31 6.87 6.28
C ALA A 465 -8.84 7.10 5.94
N ALA A 466 -8.28 8.27 6.28
CA ALA A 466 -6.84 8.52 6.13
C ALA A 466 -6.00 7.52 6.95
N LEU A 467 -6.45 7.19 8.17
CA LEU A 467 -5.77 6.19 9.01
C LEU A 467 -5.91 4.79 8.41
N THR A 468 -7.08 4.47 7.87
CA THR A 468 -7.34 3.20 7.17
C THR A 468 -6.43 3.02 5.96
N ALA A 469 -6.30 4.05 5.10
CA ALA A 469 -5.45 4.00 3.92
C ALA A 469 -3.97 3.75 4.26
N THR A 470 -3.48 4.33 5.36
CA THR A 470 -2.11 4.10 5.84
C THR A 470 -1.91 2.64 6.27
N LEU A 471 -2.85 2.06 7.03
CA LEU A 471 -2.79 0.66 7.44
C LEU A 471 -2.87 -0.29 6.24
N GLU A 472 -3.77 0.00 5.29
CA GLU A 472 -3.87 -0.76 4.05
C GLU A 472 -2.55 -0.74 3.28
N GLN A 473 -1.89 0.42 3.19
CA GLN A 473 -0.60 0.55 2.52
C GLN A 473 0.47 -0.30 3.21
N GLN A 474 0.52 -0.29 4.54
CA GLN A 474 1.47 -1.12 5.31
C GLN A 474 1.22 -2.62 5.11
N VAL A 475 -0.04 -3.05 4.98
CA VAL A 475 -0.38 -4.43 4.61
C VAL A 475 0.13 -4.76 3.21
N LEU A 476 -0.07 -3.87 2.24
CA LEU A 476 0.38 -4.07 0.85
C LEU A 476 1.90 -4.10 0.73
N ASP A 477 2.62 -3.20 1.41
CA ASP A 477 4.09 -3.17 1.38
C ASP A 477 4.68 -4.46 1.99
N ASN A 478 4.09 -4.96 3.08
CA ASN A 478 4.51 -6.23 3.69
C ASN A 478 4.14 -7.46 2.84
N LEU A 479 3.02 -7.39 2.12
CA LEU A 479 2.62 -8.42 1.17
C LEU A 479 3.57 -8.46 -0.03
N ASP A 480 3.94 -7.30 -0.58
CA ASP A 480 4.94 -7.18 -1.65
C ASP A 480 6.30 -7.78 -1.21
N ALA A 481 6.73 -7.48 0.03
CA ALA A 481 7.93 -8.07 0.64
C ALA A 481 7.81 -9.60 0.79
N LEU A 482 6.71 -10.08 1.34
CA LEU A 482 6.47 -11.52 1.50
C LEU A 482 6.54 -12.22 0.15
N VAL A 483 5.94 -11.64 -0.90
CA VAL A 483 5.99 -12.29 -2.20
C VAL A 483 7.37 -12.22 -2.84
N ALA A 484 8.11 -11.12 -2.70
CA ALA A 484 9.50 -11.04 -3.16
C ALA A 484 10.37 -12.18 -2.59
N LEU A 485 10.12 -12.58 -1.34
CA LEU A 485 10.84 -13.66 -0.66
C LEU A 485 10.44 -15.08 -1.12
N VAL A 486 9.27 -15.24 -1.73
CA VAL A 486 8.77 -16.56 -2.22
C VAL A 486 8.66 -16.67 -3.74
N ARG A 487 8.84 -15.58 -4.51
CA ARG A 487 8.61 -15.47 -5.97
C ARG A 487 9.33 -16.53 -6.81
N ARG A 488 10.54 -16.95 -6.42
CA ARG A 488 11.35 -17.95 -7.15
C ARG A 488 11.12 -19.39 -6.69
N ARG A 489 10.20 -19.62 -5.76
CA ARG A 489 9.85 -20.96 -5.31
C ARG A 489 8.70 -21.53 -6.16
N PRO A 490 8.67 -22.84 -6.42
CA PRO A 490 7.46 -23.51 -6.87
C PRO A 490 6.31 -23.18 -5.91
N ALA A 491 5.07 -23.01 -6.41
CA ALA A 491 3.92 -22.71 -5.55
C ALA A 491 3.79 -23.68 -4.37
N PRO A 492 3.98 -25.01 -4.53
CA PRO A 492 3.94 -25.94 -3.41
C PRO A 492 4.94 -25.60 -2.29
N GLU A 493 6.10 -25.03 -2.62
CA GLU A 493 7.11 -24.64 -1.63
C GLU A 493 6.80 -23.29 -0.98
N ALA A 494 6.37 -22.30 -1.76
CA ALA A 494 5.91 -21.01 -1.24
C ALA A 494 4.75 -21.20 -0.25
N VAL A 495 3.77 -22.02 -0.64
CA VAL A 495 2.62 -22.41 0.20
C VAL A 495 3.07 -23.13 1.47
N LYS A 496 4.07 -24.03 1.38
CA LYS A 496 4.61 -24.72 2.56
C LYS A 496 5.28 -23.76 3.54
N GLU A 497 6.08 -22.81 3.07
CA GLU A 497 6.75 -21.84 3.96
C GLU A 497 5.74 -20.91 4.65
N ILE A 498 4.77 -20.36 3.90
CA ILE A 498 3.71 -19.52 4.47
C ILE A 498 2.89 -20.31 5.49
N ASN A 499 2.54 -21.58 5.18
CA ASN A 499 1.87 -22.45 6.14
C ASN A 499 2.76 -22.82 7.34
N HIS A 500 4.08 -22.93 7.17
CA HIS A 500 4.98 -23.21 8.28
C HIS A 500 4.95 -22.08 9.30
N CYS A 501 5.02 -20.83 8.85
CA CYS A 501 4.83 -19.65 9.71
C CYS A 501 3.49 -19.71 10.48
N ALA A 502 2.44 -20.28 9.88
CA ALA A 502 1.14 -20.47 10.54
C ALA A 502 1.12 -21.59 11.60
N LEU A 503 1.88 -22.66 11.39
CA LEU A 503 1.84 -23.88 12.20
C LEU A 503 2.62 -23.77 13.52
N GLU A 504 3.45 -22.76 13.70
CA GLU A 504 4.20 -22.51 14.94
C GLU A 504 3.32 -22.05 16.13
N MET A 505 2.00 -22.23 16.06
CA MET A 505 1.04 -21.55 16.93
C MET A 505 0.23 -22.45 17.84
N SER A 506 0.07 -21.99 19.09
CA SER A 506 -0.67 -22.68 20.16
C SER A 506 -2.04 -22.06 20.49
N PHE A 507 -2.41 -20.88 19.94
CA PHE A 507 -3.65 -20.16 20.31
C PHE A 507 -4.39 -19.52 19.11
N PRO A 508 -5.72 -19.32 19.20
CA PRO A 508 -6.50 -18.63 18.17
C PRO A 508 -6.13 -17.15 18.02
N ASP A 509 -5.63 -16.76 16.85
CA ASP A 509 -5.26 -15.39 16.50
C ASP A 509 -6.04 -14.92 15.27
N ARG A 510 -6.68 -13.74 15.37
CA ARG A 510 -7.46 -13.14 14.28
C ARG A 510 -6.56 -12.50 13.22
N GLY A 511 -5.58 -11.71 13.64
CA GLY A 511 -4.66 -11.02 12.74
C GLY A 511 -3.92 -12.01 11.84
N ARG A 512 -3.42 -13.11 12.41
CA ARG A 512 -2.74 -14.15 11.62
C ARG A 512 -3.68 -14.92 10.72
N GLY A 513 -4.93 -15.13 11.14
CA GLY A 513 -5.97 -15.70 10.27
C GLY A 513 -6.25 -14.83 9.03
N PHE A 514 -6.29 -13.51 9.23
CA PHE A 514 -6.35 -12.54 8.13
C PHE A 514 -5.11 -12.60 7.24
N ALA A 515 -3.91 -12.56 7.84
CA ALA A 515 -2.65 -12.57 7.10
C ALA A 515 -2.49 -13.81 6.22
N LEU A 516 -2.86 -14.98 6.72
CA LEU A 516 -2.82 -16.23 5.96
C LEU A 516 -3.84 -16.27 4.83
N ALA A 517 -5.08 -15.85 5.11
CA ALA A 517 -6.12 -15.74 4.11
C ALA A 517 -5.70 -14.82 2.95
N LEU A 518 -5.13 -13.66 3.27
CA LEU A 518 -4.68 -12.68 2.30
C LEU A 518 -3.45 -13.19 1.53
N ALA A 519 -2.39 -13.62 2.23
CA ALA A 519 -1.13 -14.03 1.62
C ALA A 519 -1.30 -15.24 0.69
N LEU A 520 -1.95 -16.31 1.15
CA LEU A 520 -2.22 -17.49 0.31
C LEU A 520 -3.24 -17.16 -0.80
N GLY A 521 -4.20 -16.29 -0.51
CA GLY A 521 -5.19 -15.83 -1.46
C GLY A 521 -4.63 -14.90 -2.55
N CYS A 522 -3.44 -14.33 -2.39
CA CYS A 522 -2.80 -13.51 -3.42
C CYS A 522 -1.87 -14.31 -4.35
N ILE A 523 -1.67 -15.60 -4.09
CA ILE A 523 -0.96 -16.51 -4.99
C ILE A 523 -1.94 -17.04 -6.03
N ASP A 524 -1.63 -16.85 -7.31
CA ASP A 524 -2.48 -17.26 -8.45
C ASP A 524 -2.26 -18.75 -8.75
N ASP A 525 -2.60 -19.59 -7.77
CA ASP A 525 -2.40 -21.04 -7.79
C ASP A 525 -3.52 -21.77 -7.02
N GLU A 526 -4.02 -22.86 -7.59
CA GLU A 526 -5.13 -23.63 -6.99
C GLU A 526 -4.72 -24.30 -5.66
N GLU A 527 -3.46 -24.72 -5.52
CA GLU A 527 -2.94 -25.31 -4.28
C GLU A 527 -2.87 -24.28 -3.15
N ALA A 528 -2.48 -23.05 -3.46
CA ALA A 528 -2.50 -21.94 -2.50
C ALA A 528 -3.91 -21.62 -2.01
N ALA A 529 -4.88 -21.47 -2.92
CA ALA A 529 -6.28 -21.26 -2.55
C ALA A 529 -6.82 -22.43 -1.70
N ARG A 530 -6.50 -23.67 -2.09
CA ARG A 530 -6.86 -24.87 -1.32
C ARG A 530 -6.23 -24.89 0.07
N ALA A 531 -4.97 -24.44 0.20
CA ALA A 531 -4.27 -24.34 1.47
C ALA A 531 -4.92 -23.29 2.38
N ALA A 532 -5.29 -22.12 1.86
CA ALA A 532 -6.01 -21.09 2.61
C ALA A 532 -7.32 -21.64 3.18
N ILE A 533 -8.12 -22.30 2.33
CA ILE A 533 -9.38 -22.94 2.75
C ILE A 533 -9.14 -24.06 3.77
N SER A 534 -8.12 -24.89 3.57
CA SER A 534 -7.79 -25.97 4.51
C SER A 534 -7.35 -25.43 5.88
N ALA A 535 -6.58 -24.35 5.91
CA ALA A 535 -6.17 -23.68 7.15
C ALA A 535 -7.39 -23.07 7.87
N MET A 536 -8.25 -22.36 7.14
CA MET A 536 -9.51 -21.82 7.68
C MET A 536 -10.42 -22.91 8.26
N ARG A 537 -10.52 -24.08 7.60
CA ARG A 537 -11.30 -25.22 8.12
C ARG A 537 -10.81 -25.69 9.49
N LYS A 538 -9.52 -25.58 9.77
CA LYS A 538 -8.92 -25.97 11.06
C LYS A 538 -8.97 -24.83 12.09
N ALA A 539 -9.26 -23.61 11.65
CA ALA A 539 -9.27 -22.44 12.52
C ALA A 539 -10.43 -22.44 13.53
N HIS A 540 -10.22 -21.72 14.63
CA HIS A 540 -11.23 -21.48 15.65
C HIS A 540 -12.40 -20.65 15.07
N PRO A 541 -13.67 -20.95 15.36
CA PRO A 541 -14.81 -20.22 14.80
C PRO A 541 -14.76 -18.69 15.03
N GLY A 542 -14.20 -18.26 16.17
CA GLY A 542 -14.06 -16.84 16.52
C GLY A 542 -13.04 -16.05 15.67
N THR A 543 -12.24 -16.72 14.83
CA THR A 543 -11.31 -16.06 13.90
C THR A 543 -11.83 -16.02 12.46
N LEU A 544 -12.90 -16.76 12.13
CA LEU A 544 -13.47 -16.82 10.78
C LEU A 544 -13.79 -15.45 10.14
N PRO A 545 -14.27 -14.43 10.86
CA PRO A 545 -14.46 -13.11 10.26
C PRO A 545 -13.17 -12.49 9.72
N ALA A 546 -12.01 -12.79 10.32
CA ALA A 546 -10.72 -12.30 9.84
C ALA A 546 -10.29 -13.02 8.55
N TRP A 547 -10.55 -14.34 8.47
CA TRP A 547 -10.35 -15.10 7.24
C TRP A 547 -11.24 -14.60 6.10
N GLU A 548 -12.51 -14.31 6.39
CA GLU A 548 -13.44 -13.72 5.43
C GLU A 548 -12.88 -12.41 4.86
N THR A 549 -12.47 -11.47 5.71
CA THR A 549 -11.86 -10.20 5.27
C THR A 549 -10.64 -10.43 4.39
N GLY A 550 -9.70 -11.29 4.80
CA GLY A 550 -8.50 -11.59 4.00
C GLY A 550 -8.83 -12.18 2.62
N LEU A 551 -9.77 -13.13 2.54
CA LEU A 551 -10.20 -13.74 1.27
C LEU A 551 -10.98 -12.78 0.36
N ARG A 552 -11.72 -11.82 0.93
CA ARG A 552 -12.42 -10.77 0.16
C ARG A 552 -11.43 -9.86 -0.56
N LEU A 553 -10.31 -9.54 0.08
CA LEU A 553 -9.32 -8.56 -0.39
C LEU A 553 -8.23 -9.16 -1.26
N ALA A 554 -8.01 -10.46 -1.12
CA ALA A 554 -7.05 -11.22 -1.89
C ALA A 554 -7.33 -11.16 -3.39
N SER A 555 -6.30 -11.31 -4.22
CA SER A 555 -6.41 -11.09 -5.66
C SER A 555 -6.73 -12.33 -6.49
N SER A 556 -6.38 -13.53 -6.01
CA SER A 556 -6.45 -14.75 -6.82
C SER A 556 -7.90 -15.12 -7.17
N PRO A 557 -8.22 -15.36 -8.46
CA PRO A 557 -9.53 -15.85 -8.87
C PRO A 557 -9.82 -17.28 -8.36
N GLU A 558 -8.78 -18.07 -8.04
CA GLU A 558 -8.93 -19.44 -7.53
C GLU A 558 -9.69 -19.49 -6.18
N ILE A 559 -9.75 -18.37 -5.46
CA ILE A 559 -10.56 -18.23 -4.25
C ILE A 559 -12.05 -18.44 -4.55
N GLU A 560 -12.54 -18.01 -5.70
CA GLU A 560 -13.95 -18.08 -6.07
C GLU A 560 -14.37 -19.55 -6.25
N ALA A 561 -13.57 -20.31 -7.00
CA ALA A 561 -13.76 -21.75 -7.14
C ALA A 561 -13.64 -22.49 -5.79
N ALA A 562 -12.68 -22.10 -4.95
CA ALA A 562 -12.50 -22.70 -3.63
C ALA A 562 -13.66 -22.38 -2.67
N ALA A 563 -14.17 -21.14 -2.68
CA ALA A 563 -15.33 -20.71 -1.89
C ALA A 563 -16.63 -21.38 -2.36
N ALA A 564 -16.84 -21.52 -3.68
CA ALA A 564 -17.99 -22.24 -4.23
C ALA A 564 -18.03 -23.70 -3.75
N ARG A 565 -16.88 -24.39 -3.65
CA ARG A 565 -16.81 -25.75 -3.11
C ARG A 565 -17.16 -25.81 -1.61
N LEU A 566 -16.84 -24.75 -0.83
CA LEU A 566 -17.16 -24.67 0.59
C LEU A 566 -18.65 -24.56 0.88
N LEU A 567 -19.47 -24.14 -0.08
CA LEU A 567 -20.92 -24.08 0.09
C LEU A 567 -21.56 -25.45 0.37
N ARG A 568 -20.86 -26.55 0.06
CA ARG A 568 -21.27 -27.94 0.36
C ARG A 568 -20.82 -28.44 1.75
N SER A 569 -20.18 -27.58 2.55
CA SER A 569 -19.68 -27.93 3.88
C SER A 569 -20.82 -28.12 4.89
N GLU A 570 -20.73 -29.15 5.73
CA GLU A 570 -21.65 -29.34 6.85
C GLU A 570 -21.46 -28.30 7.98
N ARG A 571 -20.32 -27.61 8.00
CA ARG A 571 -20.05 -26.54 8.98
C ARG A 571 -20.67 -25.23 8.53
N THR A 572 -21.82 -24.90 9.08
CA THR A 572 -22.57 -23.65 8.88
C THR A 572 -21.71 -22.37 8.86
N PRO A 573 -20.77 -22.14 9.80
CA PRO A 573 -19.94 -20.94 9.77
C PRO A 573 -19.09 -20.79 8.50
N LEU A 574 -18.63 -21.89 7.92
CA LEU A 574 -17.81 -21.88 6.70
C LEU A 574 -18.65 -21.57 5.45
N VAL A 575 -19.88 -22.10 5.38
CA VAL A 575 -20.83 -21.77 4.32
C VAL A 575 -21.12 -20.28 4.32
N ARG A 576 -21.28 -19.69 5.50
CA ARG A 576 -21.53 -18.25 5.65
C ARG A 576 -20.35 -17.41 5.15
N VAL A 577 -19.12 -17.76 5.52
CA VAL A 577 -17.91 -17.09 5.01
C VAL A 577 -17.82 -17.18 3.49
N ALA A 578 -18.07 -18.37 2.91
CA ALA A 578 -18.04 -18.56 1.47
C ALA A 578 -19.07 -17.69 0.73
N LEU A 579 -20.30 -17.56 1.26
CA LEU A 579 -21.32 -16.69 0.68
C LEU A 579 -20.93 -15.20 0.69
N GLU A 580 -20.30 -14.73 1.77
CA GLU A 580 -19.82 -13.33 1.84
C GLU A 580 -18.65 -13.07 0.90
N VAL A 581 -17.70 -14.01 0.81
CA VAL A 581 -16.56 -13.92 -0.11
C VAL A 581 -17.05 -13.89 -1.56
N LEU A 582 -17.95 -14.79 -1.96
CA LEU A 582 -18.52 -14.82 -3.31
C LEU A 582 -19.33 -13.56 -3.63
N ARG A 583 -20.09 -13.04 -2.65
CA ARG A 583 -20.85 -11.78 -2.79
C ARG A 583 -19.91 -10.59 -3.01
N ALA A 584 -18.88 -10.44 -2.18
CA ALA A 584 -17.94 -9.33 -2.28
C ALA A 584 -17.14 -9.36 -3.58
N ARG A 585 -16.75 -10.57 -4.02
CA ARG A 585 -16.00 -10.79 -5.27
C ARG A 585 -16.88 -10.83 -6.52
N ARG A 586 -18.21 -10.72 -6.38
CA ARG A 586 -19.19 -10.80 -7.49
C ARG A 586 -19.10 -12.11 -8.29
N ALA A 587 -18.77 -13.20 -7.61
CA ALA A 587 -18.64 -14.54 -8.19
C ALA A 587 -19.79 -15.48 -7.74
N ALA A 588 -20.91 -14.87 -7.33
CA ALA A 588 -22.11 -15.57 -6.90
C ALA A 588 -22.80 -16.25 -8.09
N ASP A 589 -22.95 -17.58 -8.02
CA ASP A 589 -23.69 -18.37 -9.00
C ASP A 589 -25.07 -18.75 -8.45
N MET A 590 -26.12 -18.39 -9.20
CA MET A 590 -27.51 -18.64 -8.85
C MET A 590 -27.80 -20.14 -8.63
N GLU A 591 -27.26 -21.03 -9.46
CA GLU A 591 -27.52 -22.48 -9.34
C GLU A 591 -27.01 -23.04 -8.01
N ILE A 592 -25.90 -22.48 -7.52
CA ILE A 592 -25.27 -22.91 -6.27
C ILE A 592 -25.94 -22.27 -5.04
N ILE A 593 -26.48 -21.06 -5.19
CA ILE A 593 -27.09 -20.30 -4.09
C ILE A 593 -28.53 -20.73 -3.81
N ILE A 594 -29.32 -21.07 -4.84
CA ILE A 594 -30.75 -21.40 -4.69
C ILE A 594 -31.00 -22.46 -3.60
N PRO A 595 -30.26 -23.58 -3.49
CA PRO A 595 -30.49 -24.55 -2.43
C PRO A 595 -30.29 -23.99 -1.00
N LEU A 596 -29.41 -22.98 -0.85
CA LEU A 596 -29.03 -22.41 0.45
C LEU A 596 -30.05 -21.40 0.98
N ILE A 597 -30.93 -20.86 0.14
CA ILE A 597 -32.01 -19.96 0.59
C ILE A 597 -33.08 -20.69 1.44
N SER A 598 -33.05 -22.02 1.45
CA SER A 598 -33.92 -22.89 2.24
C SER A 598 -33.15 -23.68 3.31
N HIS A 599 -31.93 -23.26 3.63
CA HIS A 599 -31.09 -23.89 4.65
C HIS A 599 -31.73 -23.84 6.05
N SER A 600 -31.48 -24.84 6.89
CA SER A 600 -32.08 -24.94 8.24
C SER A 600 -31.73 -23.75 9.13
N GLU A 601 -30.49 -23.28 9.04
CA GLU A 601 -29.97 -22.13 9.81
C GLU A 601 -30.30 -20.77 9.17
N GLY A 602 -30.99 -19.90 9.91
CA GLY A 602 -31.43 -18.58 9.43
C GLY A 602 -30.28 -17.66 9.01
N ARG A 603 -29.14 -17.71 9.71
CA ARG A 603 -27.94 -16.92 9.34
C ARG A 603 -27.36 -17.31 7.97
N VAL A 604 -27.50 -18.57 7.54
CA VAL A 604 -27.09 -19.01 6.19
C VAL A 604 -28.09 -18.53 5.16
N ARG A 605 -29.39 -18.69 5.44
CA ARG A 605 -30.44 -18.16 4.56
C ARG A 605 -30.26 -16.67 4.33
N ALA A 606 -30.02 -15.87 5.37
CA ALA A 606 -29.80 -14.42 5.26
C ALA A 606 -28.56 -14.07 4.41
N ALA A 607 -27.46 -14.80 4.56
CA ALA A 607 -26.26 -14.62 3.73
C ALA A 607 -26.51 -15.02 2.26
N ALA A 608 -27.23 -16.13 2.03
CA ALA A 608 -27.61 -16.59 0.70
C ALA A 608 -28.52 -15.58 0.00
N THR A 609 -29.50 -15.01 0.73
CA THR A 609 -30.39 -13.94 0.25
C THR A 609 -29.60 -12.69 -0.14
N ARG A 610 -28.63 -12.23 0.66
CA ARG A 610 -27.76 -11.09 0.30
C ARG A 610 -26.87 -11.40 -0.91
N CYS A 611 -26.39 -12.64 -1.03
CA CYS A 611 -25.62 -13.09 -2.18
C CYS A 611 -26.49 -13.07 -3.45
N LEU A 612 -27.73 -13.58 -3.37
CA LEU A 612 -28.70 -13.56 -4.45
C LEU A 612 -29.02 -12.14 -4.94
N ALA A 613 -29.20 -11.19 -4.02
CA ALA A 613 -29.43 -9.78 -4.35
C ALA A 613 -28.24 -9.08 -5.05
N SER A 614 -27.06 -9.72 -5.08
CA SER A 614 -25.88 -9.21 -5.79
C SER A 614 -25.77 -9.69 -7.25
N ILE A 615 -26.60 -10.65 -7.67
CA ILE A 615 -26.59 -11.21 -9.02
C ILE A 615 -27.24 -10.22 -10.02
N PRO A 616 -26.62 -9.94 -11.17
CA PRO A 616 -27.12 -8.98 -12.15
C PRO A 616 -28.26 -9.54 -13.04
N ASP A 617 -29.30 -10.12 -12.41
CA ASP A 617 -30.52 -10.58 -13.09
C ASP A 617 -31.77 -10.28 -12.21
N PRO A 618 -32.29 -9.04 -12.25
CA PRO A 618 -33.34 -8.60 -11.34
C PRO A 618 -34.67 -9.32 -11.55
N ASP A 619 -34.98 -9.75 -12.77
CA ASP A 619 -36.27 -10.38 -13.10
C ASP A 619 -36.37 -11.78 -12.53
N THR A 620 -35.27 -12.54 -12.55
CA THR A 620 -35.21 -13.87 -11.94
C THR A 620 -35.03 -13.79 -10.42
N VAL A 621 -34.27 -12.81 -9.92
CA VAL A 621 -33.98 -12.67 -8.48
C VAL A 621 -35.17 -12.16 -7.69
N ARG A 622 -35.96 -11.22 -8.23
CA ARG A 622 -37.11 -10.61 -7.54
C ARG A 622 -38.08 -11.61 -6.89
N PRO A 623 -38.67 -12.58 -7.61
CA PRO A 623 -39.66 -13.49 -7.00
C PRO A 623 -39.05 -14.34 -5.88
N LEU A 624 -37.76 -14.66 -5.97
CA LEU A 624 -37.04 -15.40 -4.93
C LEU A 624 -36.85 -14.57 -3.66
N LEU A 625 -36.56 -13.27 -3.79
CA LEU A 625 -36.47 -12.36 -2.64
C LEU A 625 -37.85 -12.09 -2.01
N GLU A 626 -38.90 -11.89 -2.82
CA GLU A 626 -40.27 -11.69 -2.31
C GLU A 626 -40.74 -12.90 -1.48
N ALA A 627 -40.42 -14.12 -1.91
CA ALA A 627 -40.70 -15.34 -1.18
C ALA A 627 -39.92 -15.48 0.15
N ARG A 628 -38.98 -14.59 0.46
CA ARG A 628 -38.22 -14.54 1.73
C ARG A 628 -38.71 -13.46 2.69
N LEU A 629 -39.60 -12.55 2.27
CA LEU A 629 -40.22 -11.57 3.19
C LEU A 629 -41.08 -12.24 4.28
N THR A 630 -41.55 -13.46 4.05
CA THR A 630 -42.35 -14.25 5.01
C THR A 630 -41.51 -15.25 5.81
N ASP A 631 -40.18 -15.18 5.73
CA ASP A 631 -39.30 -16.05 6.54
C ASP A 631 -39.52 -15.77 8.04
N PRO A 632 -39.58 -16.80 8.90
CA PRO A 632 -39.76 -16.61 10.34
C PRO A 632 -38.58 -15.92 11.02
N ASP A 633 -37.39 -15.91 10.42
CA ASP A 633 -36.24 -15.17 10.93
C ASP A 633 -36.20 -13.76 10.31
N ASP A 634 -36.43 -12.74 11.15
CA ASP A 634 -36.41 -11.33 10.73
C ASP A 634 -35.08 -10.92 10.07
N GLY A 635 -33.96 -11.57 10.40
CA GLY A 635 -32.68 -11.31 9.73
C GLY A 635 -32.67 -11.74 8.26
N VAL A 636 -33.39 -12.81 7.92
CA VAL A 636 -33.56 -13.27 6.54
C VAL A 636 -34.53 -12.35 5.79
N ALA A 637 -35.64 -11.99 6.42
CA ALA A 637 -36.64 -11.12 5.81
C ALA A 637 -36.10 -9.69 5.59
N LEU A 638 -35.31 -9.15 6.53
CA LEU A 638 -34.60 -7.88 6.35
C LEU A 638 -33.57 -7.93 5.21
N ALA A 639 -32.81 -9.02 5.10
CA ALA A 639 -31.88 -9.22 3.98
C ALA A 639 -32.61 -9.24 2.62
N ALA A 640 -33.80 -9.85 2.57
CA ALA A 640 -34.64 -9.88 1.39
C ALA A 640 -35.19 -8.50 1.05
N ALA A 641 -35.69 -7.79 2.05
CA ALA A 641 -36.22 -6.44 1.90
C ALA A 641 -35.15 -5.45 1.42
N GLU A 642 -33.93 -5.50 1.99
CA GLU A 642 -32.79 -4.71 1.52
C GLU A 642 -32.49 -5.00 0.05
N GLY A 643 -32.41 -6.28 -0.33
CA GLY A 643 -32.20 -6.68 -1.73
C GLY A 643 -33.28 -6.14 -2.67
N LEU A 644 -34.56 -6.22 -2.28
CA LEU A 644 -35.68 -5.67 -3.06
C LEU A 644 -35.60 -4.15 -3.20
N ILE A 645 -35.20 -3.43 -2.15
CA ILE A 645 -35.00 -1.98 -2.18
C ILE A 645 -33.88 -1.61 -3.16
N VAL A 646 -32.76 -2.36 -3.15
CA VAL A 646 -31.65 -2.21 -4.11
C VAL A 646 -32.12 -2.43 -5.55
N LEU A 647 -33.00 -3.41 -5.76
CA LEU A 647 -33.54 -3.74 -7.09
C LEU A 647 -34.65 -2.79 -7.59
N GLY A 648 -35.02 -1.75 -6.84
CA GLY A 648 -36.09 -0.86 -7.28
C GLY A 648 -37.49 -1.25 -6.81
N VAL A 649 -37.65 -2.36 -6.06
CA VAL A 649 -38.96 -3.00 -5.86
C VAL A 649 -39.67 -2.43 -4.61
N PRO A 650 -40.88 -1.85 -4.74
CA PRO A 650 -41.59 -1.20 -3.63
C PRO A 650 -41.99 -2.14 -2.48
N SER A 651 -42.15 -3.44 -2.75
CA SER A 651 -42.55 -4.44 -1.74
C SER A 651 -41.53 -4.55 -0.59
N GLY A 652 -40.24 -4.33 -0.87
CA GLY A 652 -39.19 -4.34 0.15
C GLY A 652 -39.40 -3.27 1.21
N ILE A 653 -39.51 -2.00 0.81
CA ILE A 653 -39.69 -0.90 1.77
C ILE A 653 -41.07 -0.94 2.44
N ALA A 654 -42.12 -1.40 1.75
CA ALA A 654 -43.45 -1.59 2.34
C ALA A 654 -43.41 -2.61 3.50
N TRP A 655 -42.72 -3.73 3.31
CA TRP A 655 -42.56 -4.74 4.35
C TRP A 655 -41.77 -4.21 5.56
N VAL A 656 -40.67 -3.48 5.34
CA VAL A 656 -39.87 -2.92 6.44
C VAL A 656 -40.71 -1.99 7.32
N ARG A 657 -41.55 -1.14 6.71
CA ARG A 657 -42.46 -0.23 7.44
C ARG A 657 -43.42 -1.01 8.34
N GLU A 658 -44.19 -1.92 7.74
CA GLU A 658 -45.19 -2.71 8.46
C GLU A 658 -44.57 -3.53 9.60
N ARG A 659 -43.41 -4.15 9.33
CA ARG A 659 -42.71 -4.95 10.33
C ARG A 659 -42.18 -4.09 11.49
N LEU A 660 -41.66 -2.91 11.21
CA LEU A 660 -41.14 -1.98 12.20
C LEU A 660 -42.26 -1.39 13.07
N GLU A 661 -43.38 -0.98 12.47
CA GLU A 661 -44.59 -0.54 13.20
C GLU A 661 -45.12 -1.63 14.16
N HIS A 662 -45.17 -2.87 13.69
CA HIS A 662 -45.61 -3.99 14.53
C HIS A 662 -44.64 -4.27 15.70
N ASP A 663 -43.33 -4.16 15.48
CA ASP A 663 -42.32 -4.39 16.52
C ASP A 663 -42.28 -3.29 17.57
N LEU A 664 -42.57 -2.03 17.21
CA LEU A 664 -42.69 -0.93 18.17
C LEU A 664 -43.90 -1.10 19.10
N THR A 665 -44.95 -1.76 18.62
CA THR A 665 -46.17 -2.04 19.41
C THR A 665 -46.11 -3.36 20.18
N THR A 666 -45.23 -4.30 19.76
CA THR A 666 -45.12 -5.65 20.35
C THR A 666 -43.74 -5.85 20.96
N ILE A 667 -43.67 -5.88 22.30
CA ILE A 667 -42.38 -6.04 23.01
C ILE A 667 -41.77 -7.42 22.73
N GLY A 668 -40.58 -7.44 22.13
CA GLY A 668 -39.74 -8.65 22.01
C GLY A 668 -39.70 -9.32 20.63
N GLY A 669 -40.17 -8.67 19.56
CA GLY A 669 -40.13 -9.20 18.19
C GLY A 669 -38.74 -9.22 17.57
N MET A 670 -38.17 -8.05 17.29
CA MET A 670 -36.83 -7.88 16.70
C MET A 670 -35.76 -7.65 17.76
N SER A 671 -34.56 -8.16 17.50
CA SER A 671 -33.36 -7.74 18.24
C SER A 671 -33.03 -6.27 17.95
N ARG A 672 -32.27 -5.63 18.84
CA ARG A 672 -31.83 -4.24 18.66
C ARG A 672 -31.07 -4.01 17.34
N GLU A 673 -30.25 -4.96 16.91
CA GLU A 673 -29.49 -4.87 15.66
C GLU A 673 -30.42 -4.93 14.42
N GLN A 674 -31.43 -5.80 14.46
CA GLN A 674 -32.45 -5.91 13.41
C GLN A 674 -33.30 -4.64 13.34
N ARG A 675 -33.75 -4.10 14.49
CA ARG A 675 -34.51 -2.84 14.53
C ARG A 675 -33.70 -1.67 14.00
N ASN A 676 -32.43 -1.55 14.39
CA ASN A 676 -31.55 -0.51 13.85
C ASN A 676 -31.33 -0.65 12.35
N THR A 677 -31.23 -1.88 11.84
CA THR A 677 -31.14 -2.13 10.40
C THR A 677 -32.42 -1.73 9.67
N ALA A 678 -33.59 -2.11 10.20
CA ALA A 678 -34.89 -1.69 9.65
C ALA A 678 -35.04 -0.16 9.62
N ALA A 679 -34.75 0.51 10.74
CA ALA A 679 -34.81 1.96 10.84
C ALA A 679 -33.83 2.65 9.87
N ARG A 680 -32.62 2.10 9.69
CA ARG A 680 -31.64 2.58 8.71
C ARG A 680 -32.16 2.45 7.28
N LEU A 681 -32.79 1.33 6.92
CA LEU A 681 -33.40 1.15 5.60
C LEU A 681 -34.51 2.17 5.36
N VAL A 682 -35.37 2.43 6.36
CA VAL A 682 -36.41 3.47 6.25
C VAL A 682 -35.82 4.87 6.11
N ALA A 683 -34.82 5.22 6.92
CA ALA A 683 -34.16 6.52 6.87
C ALA A 683 -33.50 6.80 5.51
N LEU A 684 -32.84 5.79 4.93
CA LEU A 684 -32.13 5.95 3.66
C LEU A 684 -33.03 5.82 2.44
N ALA A 685 -33.94 4.83 2.43
CA ALA A 685 -34.72 4.40 1.27
C ALA A 685 -36.20 4.83 1.29
N GLY A 686 -36.68 5.43 2.39
CA GLY A 686 -38.08 5.75 2.60
C GLY A 686 -38.65 6.86 1.70
N SER A 687 -39.86 7.29 2.05
CA SER A 687 -40.65 8.38 1.46
C SER A 687 -40.96 9.42 2.53
N GLU A 688 -41.44 10.60 2.13
CA GLU A 688 -41.80 11.70 3.06
C GLU A 688 -42.74 11.28 4.20
N ARG A 689 -43.65 10.32 3.96
CA ARG A 689 -44.61 9.82 4.97
C ARG A 689 -43.99 9.04 6.13
N ASP A 690 -42.72 8.64 6.03
CA ASP A 690 -42.07 7.76 7.00
C ASP A 690 -41.52 8.52 8.22
N PHE A 691 -41.63 9.85 8.22
CA PHE A 691 -41.12 10.70 9.28
C PHE A 691 -41.65 10.30 10.67
N GLN A 692 -42.97 10.10 10.80
CA GLN A 692 -43.57 9.72 12.10
C GLN A 692 -43.07 8.36 12.59
N LEU A 693 -42.91 7.39 11.70
CA LEU A 693 -42.38 6.07 12.06
C LEU A 693 -40.96 6.19 12.63
N LEU A 694 -40.10 7.02 12.04
CA LEU A 694 -38.75 7.25 12.56
C LEU A 694 -38.76 7.99 13.89
N VAL A 695 -39.68 8.94 14.10
CA VAL A 695 -39.90 9.59 15.40
C VAL A 695 -40.26 8.55 16.46
N ASP A 696 -41.18 7.64 16.16
CA ASP A 696 -41.60 6.58 17.08
C ASP A 696 -40.45 5.60 17.41
N VAL A 697 -39.59 5.29 16.43
CA VAL A 697 -38.36 4.51 16.66
C VAL A 697 -37.41 5.21 17.63
N VAL A 698 -37.18 6.51 17.44
CA VAL A 698 -36.28 7.29 18.31
C VAL A 698 -36.86 7.45 19.71
N ALA A 699 -38.17 7.60 19.84
CA ALA A 699 -38.85 7.58 21.12
C ALA A 699 -38.71 6.23 21.85
N PHE A 700 -38.67 5.12 21.09
CA PHE A 700 -38.45 3.78 21.62
C PHE A 700 -36.98 3.55 22.04
N ASP A 701 -36.01 3.90 21.20
CA ASP A 701 -34.56 3.83 21.49
C ASP A 701 -33.86 5.12 21.02
N THR A 702 -33.54 6.00 21.97
CA THR A 702 -32.90 7.30 21.69
C THR A 702 -31.53 7.18 21.02
N ARG A 703 -30.89 6.00 21.04
CA ARG A 703 -29.65 5.74 20.30
C ARG A 703 -29.86 5.73 18.78
N ALA A 704 -31.10 5.61 18.31
CA ALA A 704 -31.46 5.70 16.90
C ALA A 704 -31.59 7.15 16.39
N ALA A 705 -31.32 8.17 17.21
CA ALA A 705 -31.46 9.59 16.83
C ALA A 705 -30.69 9.95 15.54
N GLU A 706 -29.56 9.30 15.26
CA GLU A 706 -28.79 9.50 14.02
C GLU A 706 -29.60 9.17 12.75
N MET A 707 -30.62 8.30 12.84
CA MET A 707 -31.50 7.95 11.72
C MET A 707 -32.33 9.15 11.25
N LEU A 708 -32.74 10.06 12.14
CA LEU A 708 -33.43 11.31 11.75
C LEU A 708 -32.47 12.22 10.96
N GLY A 709 -31.18 12.21 11.31
CA GLY A 709 -30.14 12.89 10.57
C GLY A 709 -29.96 12.36 9.15
N TRP A 710 -29.95 11.03 8.98
CA TRP A 710 -29.89 10.38 7.66
C TRP A 710 -31.16 10.61 6.83
N TYR A 711 -32.32 10.59 7.48
CA TYR A 711 -33.60 10.87 6.84
C TYR A 711 -33.70 12.33 6.37
N GLY A 712 -33.11 13.27 7.11
CA GLY A 712 -32.85 14.62 6.62
C GLY A 712 -34.06 15.57 6.64
N HIS A 713 -35.13 15.27 7.38
CA HIS A 713 -36.33 16.12 7.40
C HIS A 713 -36.24 17.22 8.47
N PRO A 714 -36.53 18.51 8.15
CA PRO A 714 -36.35 19.64 9.08
C PRO A 714 -37.23 19.56 10.32
N ASP A 715 -38.44 19.00 10.23
CA ASP A 715 -39.34 18.85 11.39
C ASP A 715 -38.74 17.93 12.49
N GLY A 716 -37.67 17.19 12.20
CA GLY A 716 -36.95 16.39 13.19
C GLY A 716 -36.02 17.20 14.10
N VAL A 717 -35.72 18.46 13.77
CA VAL A 717 -34.73 19.28 14.50
C VAL A 717 -35.19 19.58 15.92
N ASP A 718 -36.45 20.00 16.12
CA ASP A 718 -37.00 20.27 17.46
C ASP A 718 -36.87 19.04 18.39
N LEU A 719 -37.28 17.87 17.88
CA LEU A 719 -37.17 16.62 18.63
C LEU A 719 -35.72 16.28 19.00
N LEU A 720 -34.77 16.48 18.08
CA LEU A 720 -33.36 16.24 18.35
C LEU A 720 -32.79 17.20 19.40
N ILE A 721 -33.23 18.45 19.42
CA ILE A 721 -32.86 19.42 20.46
C ILE A 721 -33.42 18.98 21.81
N ASP A 722 -34.69 18.60 21.89
CA ASP A 722 -35.31 18.09 23.11
C ASP A 722 -34.62 16.83 23.64
N LEU A 723 -34.17 15.95 22.75
CA LEU A 723 -33.39 14.76 23.12
C LEU A 723 -32.01 15.14 23.66
N LEU A 724 -31.35 16.15 23.08
CA LEU A 724 -30.08 16.66 23.57
C LEU A 724 -30.22 17.22 25.00
N ASP A 725 -31.31 17.96 25.27
CA ASP A 725 -31.64 18.40 26.63
C ASP A 725 -31.83 17.24 27.59
N GLN A 726 -32.58 16.20 27.20
CA GLN A 726 -32.80 15.03 28.05
C GLN A 726 -31.48 14.32 28.38
N VAL A 727 -30.57 14.17 27.40
CA VAL A 727 -29.24 13.59 27.62
C VAL A 727 -28.44 14.44 28.60
N HIS A 728 -28.43 15.76 28.43
CA HIS A 728 -27.71 16.67 29.33
C HIS A 728 -28.30 16.72 30.74
N LEU A 729 -29.62 16.71 30.87
CA LEU A 729 -30.32 16.62 32.15
C LEU A 729 -29.96 15.32 32.87
N ALA A 730 -29.96 14.18 32.17
CA ALA A 730 -29.57 12.89 32.74
C ALA A 730 -28.10 12.87 33.20
N ILE A 731 -27.19 13.47 32.42
CA ILE A 731 -25.77 13.62 32.82
C ILE A 731 -25.67 14.47 34.09
N ALA A 732 -26.36 15.62 34.12
CA ALA A 732 -26.34 16.53 35.27
C ALA A 732 -26.96 15.91 36.54
N SER A 733 -28.05 15.14 36.38
CA SER A 733 -28.72 14.43 37.47
C SER A 733 -28.06 13.10 37.87
N ARG A 734 -26.99 12.68 37.16
CA ARG A 734 -26.31 11.38 37.33
C ARG A 734 -27.24 10.17 37.12
N GLU A 735 -28.24 10.32 36.26
CA GLU A 735 -29.12 9.24 35.83
C GLU A 735 -28.48 8.42 34.69
N PRO A 736 -28.96 7.17 34.45
CA PRO A 736 -28.50 6.37 33.33
C PRO A 736 -28.79 7.06 31.99
N VAL A 737 -27.75 7.50 31.30
CA VAL A 737 -27.87 8.18 30.01
C VAL A 737 -28.37 7.21 28.93
N ARG A 738 -29.51 7.54 28.33
CA ARG A 738 -30.04 6.87 27.13
C ARG A 738 -29.78 7.76 25.93
N GLY A 739 -28.80 7.41 25.11
CA GLY A 739 -28.46 8.14 23.89
C GLY A 739 -27.02 8.64 23.89
N SER A 740 -26.68 9.50 22.94
CA SER A 740 -25.39 10.16 22.84
C SER A 740 -25.58 11.56 22.29
N ASP A 741 -25.13 12.55 23.06
CA ASP A 741 -25.02 13.96 22.67
C ASP A 741 -24.29 14.11 21.32
N LEU A 742 -23.19 13.38 21.11
CA LEU A 742 -22.44 13.36 19.86
C LEU A 742 -23.27 12.88 18.67
N LEU A 743 -24.03 11.78 18.83
CA LEU A 743 -24.87 11.25 17.74
C LEU A 743 -26.02 12.18 17.41
N ILE A 744 -26.64 12.79 18.43
CA ILE A 744 -27.70 13.79 18.26
C ILE A 744 -27.16 15.04 17.56
N ASN A 745 -26.00 15.55 18.00
CA ASN A 745 -25.35 16.71 17.37
C ASN A 745 -24.95 16.42 15.92
N ARG A 746 -24.47 15.21 15.61
CA ARG A 746 -24.22 14.78 14.23
C ARG A 746 -25.50 14.78 13.39
N ALA A 747 -26.62 14.33 13.94
CA ALA A 747 -27.91 14.37 13.26
C ALA A 747 -28.38 15.81 12.97
N LEU A 748 -28.27 16.70 13.96
CA LEU A 748 -28.58 18.12 13.83
C LEU A 748 -27.70 18.78 12.76
N HIS A 749 -26.38 18.59 12.82
CA HIS A 749 -25.43 19.07 11.82
C HIS A 749 -25.78 18.56 10.41
N ARG A 750 -26.17 17.28 10.31
CA ARG A 750 -26.48 16.66 9.04
C ARG A 750 -27.75 17.22 8.39
N ILE A 751 -28.77 17.59 9.16
CA ILE A 751 -29.98 18.22 8.63
C ILE A 751 -29.68 19.69 8.28
N THR A 752 -29.08 20.42 9.23
CA THR A 752 -29.00 21.88 9.20
C THR A 752 -27.78 22.45 8.47
N GLY A 753 -26.69 21.66 8.36
CA GLY A 753 -25.39 22.11 7.86
C GLY A 753 -24.58 22.94 8.84
N VAL A 754 -25.15 23.29 10.00
CA VAL A 754 -24.48 24.15 10.98
C VAL A 754 -23.68 23.30 11.94
N THR A 755 -22.49 23.77 12.28
CA THR A 755 -21.63 23.13 13.29
C THR A 755 -21.71 23.94 14.57
N LEU A 756 -22.42 23.42 15.56
CA LEU A 756 -22.46 23.96 16.91
C LEU A 756 -21.89 22.94 17.89
N GLU A 757 -21.43 23.42 19.03
CA GLU A 757 -21.20 22.55 20.19
C GLU A 757 -22.50 21.81 20.53
N PRO A 758 -22.45 20.61 21.14
CA PRO A 758 -23.62 19.85 21.53
C PRO A 758 -24.34 20.51 22.73
N ASP A 759 -24.67 21.80 22.64
CA ASP A 759 -25.37 22.58 23.66
C ASP A 759 -26.83 22.83 23.24
N PRO A 760 -27.82 22.33 24.00
CA PRO A 760 -29.22 22.56 23.70
C PRO A 760 -29.63 24.03 23.63
N VAL A 761 -28.99 24.93 24.40
CA VAL A 761 -29.34 26.36 24.39
C VAL A 761 -28.90 27.00 23.09
N ALA A 762 -27.66 26.75 22.67
CA ALA A 762 -27.14 27.20 21.38
C ALA A 762 -28.00 26.70 20.21
N TRP A 763 -28.38 25.42 20.22
CA TRP A 763 -29.23 24.85 19.16
C TRP A 763 -30.63 25.45 19.12
N ARG A 764 -31.30 25.66 20.26
CA ARG A 764 -32.62 26.33 20.29
C ARG A 764 -32.55 27.75 19.74
N SER A 765 -31.59 28.53 20.23
CA SER A 765 -31.37 29.90 19.78
C SER A 765 -31.18 29.97 18.27
N TRP A 766 -30.35 29.08 17.71
CA TRP A 766 -30.15 29.02 16.27
C TRP A 766 -31.41 28.60 15.52
N TYR A 767 -32.15 27.62 16.02
CA TYR A 767 -33.33 27.09 15.35
C TYR A 767 -34.51 28.07 15.36
N GLU A 768 -34.74 28.79 16.45
CA GLU A 768 -35.75 29.86 16.53
C GLU A 768 -35.56 30.91 15.42
N GLU A 769 -34.31 31.28 15.12
CA GLU A 769 -33.96 32.26 14.09
C GLU A 769 -34.02 31.72 12.64
N ASN A 770 -33.92 30.40 12.45
CA ASN A 770 -33.65 29.81 11.13
C ASN A 770 -34.64 28.73 10.67
N HIS A 771 -35.51 28.20 11.52
CA HIS A 771 -36.46 27.14 11.16
C HIS A 771 -37.34 27.51 9.96
N SER A 772 -37.80 28.77 9.88
CA SER A 772 -38.63 29.27 8.78
C SER A 772 -37.90 29.34 7.42
N LYS A 773 -36.57 29.25 7.42
CA LYS A 773 -35.74 29.27 6.20
C LYS A 773 -35.42 27.87 5.68
N LEU A 774 -35.64 26.82 6.49
CA LEU A 774 -35.39 25.44 6.08
C LEU A 774 -36.52 24.95 5.17
N PRO A 775 -36.23 24.46 3.95
CA PRO A 775 -37.27 23.95 3.08
C PRO A 775 -37.79 22.62 3.63
N ARG A 776 -39.11 22.40 3.53
CA ARG A 776 -39.77 21.12 3.85
C ARG A 776 -39.51 20.10 2.73
N ALA A 777 -38.30 19.59 2.70
CA ALA A 777 -37.82 18.57 1.79
C ALA A 777 -36.68 17.79 2.47
N ARG A 778 -36.18 16.73 1.82
CA ARG A 778 -35.00 16.02 2.32
C ARG A 778 -33.77 16.93 2.24
N LEU A 779 -33.13 17.17 3.38
CA LEU A 779 -31.94 17.97 3.53
C LEU A 779 -30.70 17.13 3.80
N ARG A 780 -29.55 17.65 3.38
CA ARG A 780 -28.22 17.17 3.76
C ARG A 780 -27.28 18.36 3.83
N PHE A 781 -26.70 18.57 5.00
CA PHE A 781 -25.86 19.72 5.34
C PHE A 781 -26.50 21.06 4.98
N GLY A 782 -27.80 21.23 5.27
CA GLY A 782 -28.55 22.47 5.04
C GLY A 782 -28.97 22.71 3.59
N ALA A 783 -28.58 21.86 2.64
CA ALA A 783 -28.97 21.92 1.24
C ALA A 783 -29.99 20.83 0.90
N LEU A 784 -30.77 21.04 -0.17
CA LEU A 784 -31.63 19.99 -0.73
C LEU A 784 -30.78 18.79 -1.13
N TYR A 785 -31.20 17.60 -0.70
CA TYR A 785 -30.45 16.38 -0.93
C TYR A 785 -30.25 16.10 -2.42
N THR A 786 -29.03 15.74 -2.80
CA THR A 786 -28.68 15.13 -4.08
C THR A 786 -27.69 13.99 -3.85
N PRO A 787 -27.63 12.98 -4.74
CA PRO A 787 -26.63 11.90 -4.64
C PRO A 787 -25.18 12.41 -4.58
N SER A 788 -24.89 13.55 -5.20
CA SER A 788 -23.57 14.19 -5.15
C SER A 788 -23.12 14.54 -3.73
N LEU A 789 -24.04 14.92 -2.82
CA LEU A 789 -23.70 15.23 -1.43
C LEU A 789 -23.25 13.99 -0.66
N SER A 790 -23.88 12.83 -0.88
CA SER A 790 -23.43 11.55 -0.30
C SER A 790 -22.07 11.15 -0.85
N LEU A 791 -21.85 11.36 -2.16
CA LEU A 791 -20.58 11.07 -2.82
C LEU A 791 -19.43 11.98 -2.31
N GLU A 792 -19.72 13.26 -2.07
CA GLU A 792 -18.78 14.21 -1.47
C GLU A 792 -18.41 13.79 -0.05
N GLU A 793 -19.39 13.49 0.81
CA GLU A 793 -19.14 13.04 2.17
C GLU A 793 -18.33 11.74 2.20
N LEU A 794 -18.67 10.78 1.34
CA LEU A 794 -17.96 9.52 1.19
C LEU A 794 -16.50 9.74 0.75
N SER A 795 -16.21 10.77 -0.03
CA SER A 795 -14.85 11.12 -0.50
C SER A 795 -13.98 11.86 0.52
N ARG A 796 -14.54 12.38 1.63
CA ARG A 796 -13.76 13.10 2.64
C ARG A 796 -12.87 12.14 3.45
N GLU A 797 -11.65 12.57 3.73
CA GLU A 797 -10.63 11.79 4.47
C GLU A 797 -11.04 11.50 5.92
N ASN A 798 -11.72 12.44 6.56
CA ASN A 798 -12.15 12.32 7.96
C ASN A 798 -13.48 11.59 8.15
N THR A 799 -14.13 11.14 7.08
CA THR A 799 -15.40 10.44 7.17
C THR A 799 -15.18 9.01 7.69
N PRO A 800 -15.81 8.64 8.83
CA PRO A 800 -15.71 7.29 9.38
C PRO A 800 -16.22 6.19 8.44
N LEU A 801 -15.66 4.98 8.55
CA LEU A 801 -16.06 3.85 7.71
C LEU A 801 -17.56 3.53 7.80
N ARG A 802 -18.16 3.64 9.01
CA ARG A 802 -19.62 3.44 9.18
C ARG A 802 -20.42 4.41 8.30
N VAL A 803 -20.01 5.68 8.26
CA VAL A 803 -20.67 6.73 7.49
C VAL A 803 -20.48 6.50 6.00
N ARG A 804 -19.30 6.01 5.58
CA ARG A 804 -19.05 5.64 4.18
C ARG A 804 -19.97 4.52 3.71
N ARG A 805 -20.20 3.49 4.54
CA ARG A 805 -21.13 2.39 4.22
C ARG A 805 -22.55 2.90 4.02
N ASP A 806 -23.00 3.78 4.91
CA ASP A 806 -24.32 4.38 4.80
C ASP A 806 -24.44 5.31 3.58
N CYS A 807 -23.40 6.10 3.26
CA CYS A 807 -23.37 6.89 2.02
C CYS A 807 -23.41 6.00 0.77
N ALA A 808 -22.66 4.89 0.75
CA ALA A 808 -22.67 3.96 -0.38
C ALA A 808 -24.04 3.28 -0.53
N LEU A 809 -24.71 2.96 0.58
CA LEU A 809 -26.04 2.40 0.58
C LEU A 809 -27.10 3.43 0.12
N GLU A 810 -26.98 4.68 0.57
CA GLU A 810 -27.80 5.82 0.14
C GLU A 810 -27.67 6.04 -1.38
N LEU A 811 -26.44 6.05 -1.91
CA LEU A 811 -26.16 6.12 -3.36
C LEU A 811 -26.79 4.96 -4.12
N LEU A 812 -26.65 3.73 -3.60
CA LEU A 812 -27.23 2.53 -4.21
C LEU A 812 -28.76 2.60 -4.26
N PHE A 813 -29.42 3.17 -3.26
CA PHE A 813 -30.88 3.33 -3.25
C PHE A 813 -31.36 4.42 -4.21
N HIS A 814 -30.64 5.53 -4.32
CA HIS A 814 -31.01 6.65 -5.19
C HIS A 814 -30.70 6.40 -6.66
N LEU A 815 -29.57 5.73 -6.95
CA LEU A 815 -29.07 5.55 -8.32
C LEU A 815 -29.25 4.12 -8.84
N GLY A 816 -29.78 3.21 -8.01
CA GLY A 816 -29.86 1.78 -8.32
C GLY A 816 -28.46 1.18 -8.52
N PRO A 817 -28.32 0.12 -9.34
CA PRO A 817 -27.05 -0.56 -9.59
C PRO A 817 -25.90 0.35 -10.06
N ALA A 818 -26.21 1.49 -10.70
CA ALA A 818 -25.22 2.47 -11.15
C ALA A 818 -24.54 3.23 -9.99
N GLY A 819 -25.18 3.33 -8.83
CA GLY A 819 -24.61 3.95 -7.62
C GLY A 819 -23.80 3.02 -6.73
N ARG A 820 -23.55 1.77 -7.16
CA ARG A 820 -22.87 0.77 -6.33
C ARG A 820 -21.39 1.13 -6.11
N ILE A 821 -21.03 1.33 -4.85
CA ILE A 821 -19.64 1.54 -4.41
C ILE A 821 -19.31 0.51 -3.32
N GLU A 822 -18.20 -0.22 -3.47
CA GLU A 822 -17.70 -1.15 -2.45
C GLU A 822 -16.83 -0.38 -1.45
N VAL A 823 -17.24 -0.34 -0.19
CA VAL A 823 -16.57 0.44 0.87
C VAL A 823 -15.63 -0.42 1.72
N ASP A 824 -15.87 -1.72 1.78
CA ASP A 824 -15.09 -2.67 2.58
C ASP A 824 -13.87 -3.25 1.83
N GLY A 825 -13.62 -2.77 0.61
CA GLY A 825 -12.45 -3.14 -0.21
C GLY A 825 -11.26 -2.22 0.02
N TRP A 826 -10.27 -2.31 -0.87
CA TRP A 826 -9.13 -1.40 -0.88
C TRP A 826 -9.58 0.06 -1.12
N SER A 827 -9.08 0.99 -0.32
CA SER A 827 -9.41 2.42 -0.36
C SER A 827 -9.18 3.06 -1.73
N MET A 828 -8.25 2.53 -2.53
CA MET A 828 -8.03 3.02 -3.90
C MET A 828 -9.12 2.61 -4.88
N LEU A 829 -9.60 1.37 -4.83
CA LEU A 829 -10.71 0.93 -5.66
C LEU A 829 -11.96 1.75 -5.34
N LEU A 830 -12.11 2.12 -4.06
CA LEU A 830 -13.12 3.07 -3.61
C LEU A 830 -12.91 4.46 -4.25
N LEU A 831 -11.72 5.04 -4.21
CA LEU A 831 -11.41 6.34 -4.82
C LEU A 831 -11.61 6.36 -6.35
N GLU A 832 -11.26 5.28 -7.04
CA GLU A 832 -11.53 5.10 -8.46
C GLU A 832 -13.03 5.04 -8.75
N ALA A 833 -13.79 4.24 -7.98
CA ALA A 833 -15.24 4.15 -8.10
C ALA A 833 -15.94 5.49 -7.85
N ILE A 834 -15.49 6.25 -6.84
CA ILE A 834 -15.98 7.61 -6.55
C ILE A 834 -15.72 8.53 -7.75
N SER A 835 -14.51 8.49 -8.30
CA SER A 835 -14.11 9.37 -9.39
C SER A 835 -14.92 9.07 -10.66
N SER A 836 -15.12 7.78 -10.97
CA SER A 836 -15.96 7.32 -12.07
C SER A 836 -17.42 7.74 -11.90
N LEU A 837 -17.99 7.55 -10.70
CA LEU A 837 -19.39 7.93 -10.43
C LEU A 837 -19.57 9.45 -10.49
N ARG A 838 -18.61 10.22 -9.97
CA ARG A 838 -18.62 11.69 -10.05
C ARG A 838 -18.63 12.18 -11.49
N ALA A 839 -17.80 11.60 -12.35
CA ALA A 839 -17.77 11.91 -13.78
C ALA A 839 -19.11 11.60 -14.46
N SER A 840 -19.71 10.45 -14.12
CA SER A 840 -21.00 10.00 -14.69
C SER A 840 -22.19 10.88 -14.26
N LEU A 841 -22.17 11.39 -13.02
CA LEU A 841 -23.16 12.36 -12.53
C LEU A 841 -22.97 13.72 -13.19
N ALA A 842 -21.73 14.18 -13.35
CA ALA A 842 -21.41 15.47 -13.97
C ALA A 842 -21.74 15.51 -15.47
N SER A 843 -21.60 14.39 -16.18
CA SER A 843 -21.96 14.25 -17.60
C SER A 843 -23.46 14.09 -17.85
N GLY A 844 -24.26 13.83 -16.80
CA GLY A 844 -25.69 13.52 -16.92
C GLY A 844 -25.98 12.14 -17.50
N GLU A 845 -25.00 11.24 -17.55
CA GLU A 845 -25.16 9.85 -18.00
C GLU A 845 -26.12 9.08 -17.08
N ILE A 846 -26.05 9.35 -15.77
CA ILE A 846 -26.94 8.80 -14.76
C ILE A 846 -28.03 9.83 -14.44
N ARG A 847 -29.30 9.46 -14.66
CA ARG A 847 -30.44 10.31 -14.30
C ARG A 847 -30.64 10.33 -12.79
N THR A 848 -30.85 11.52 -12.24
CA THR A 848 -31.16 11.72 -10.81
C THR A 848 -32.56 12.30 -10.65
N ALA A 849 -33.21 11.99 -9.53
CA ALA A 849 -34.45 12.63 -9.12
C ALA A 849 -34.25 14.14 -8.83
N PRO A 850 -35.33 14.94 -8.74
CA PRO A 850 -35.24 16.32 -8.28
C PRO A 850 -34.57 16.42 -6.90
N ALA A 851 -33.90 17.55 -6.66
CA ALA A 851 -33.24 17.79 -5.39
C ALA A 851 -34.24 17.80 -4.23
N GLY A 852 -33.90 17.13 -3.13
CA GLY A 852 -34.75 17.01 -1.94
C GLY A 852 -35.83 15.94 -2.02
N THR A 853 -35.91 15.17 -3.11
CA THR A 853 -36.84 14.04 -3.23
C THR A 853 -36.36 12.82 -2.41
N PHE A 854 -37.29 12.15 -1.74
CA PHE A 854 -37.02 10.89 -1.07
C PHE A 854 -36.98 9.73 -2.08
N PRO A 855 -36.11 8.72 -1.91
CA PRO A 855 -35.88 7.70 -2.93
C PRO A 855 -37.09 6.82 -3.24
N ALA A 856 -38.00 6.56 -2.28
CA ALA A 856 -39.26 5.86 -2.59
C ALA A 856 -40.27 6.73 -3.37
N ASP A 857 -40.15 8.06 -3.31
CA ASP A 857 -41.01 9.01 -4.04
C ASP A 857 -40.44 9.34 -5.45
N ALA A 858 -39.18 8.99 -5.69
CA ALA A 858 -38.49 9.21 -6.96
C ALA A 858 -38.75 8.14 -8.04
N ARG A 859 -39.40 7.02 -7.67
CA ARG A 859 -39.50 5.79 -8.48
C ARG A 859 -40.85 5.58 -9.13
#